data_AF-A0A814EP28-F1
#
_entry.id   AF-A0A814EP28-F1
#
_cell.length_a   1.000
_cell.length_b   1.000
_cell.length_c   1.000
_cell.angle_alpha   90.00
_cell.angle_beta   90.00
_cell.angle_gamma   90.00
#
_symmetry.space_group_name_H-M   'P 1'
#
loop_
_entity.id
_entity.type
_entity.pdbx_description
1 polymer ?
#
loop_
_entity_poly.entity_id
_entity_poly.type
_entity_poly.pdbx_seq_one_letter_code
_entity_poly.pdbx_strand_id
1 'polypeptide(L)'
;MKDVSVQNQQITITHDDGMTNGPRIMMSKQIEKQIDPPYKFDKLKSNSNGEEKFDQKQVALAAEDGDNTNGNCLPKNLRLVQSVDLEQKRKITDAVDDIKNDLSPIVEYAKEPLLPLAEACAPLDSIIHDLPFYVHLALDETPIQPPDGLTIDESAAIRLYTIEWEGTNRSLYSMLNYTLKNADRKDLRPYFKYLKLFVTALVKLPCVPPQTVWRGVNIDLSADFPPGTLVTWWGFSSCTCALTVLENDTYLGNSGERTLFSVEAINGRTVRAHSHFVTEDEILLLPGTYMEVQSQFSPAPDLHIIHLKQIQPVETLLELPFEGAHLYPPEKKKVPWYKKRRIICELSLLVILCLIGISVGLVLGTRRSLPSTCTPRFLTGVKYATARYPISVTTADFNGDHRTDLVVANYDDPIVSMFLGNGDGTFQTQITYATGPFPISVTTGDFNGDKRTDLAVANSGDNTVSILLSDADQIFQSQLTYTTGSSPYFVTVGDFNGDKRTDLAVANSRDNTVSILLGNGDGTFQIQITYGTGRFPISVTTGDFNGDNKPDLAVANSVESTVSILLGNGDGTFQSQVEYNTGNSPHSVTTADFNGDQRTDLAVAHYGDSTVSILLANGNGTFQSEVTYGTGYYPYCVTTGDFNSDNKTDLAVANFGDNTVSILLADGDGIFQSQVKYTTGNSPYCVTTGDFNGDHRTDLTVVNSAENTVGILLGNGNGIFRSQITYSTGISPVFVTTSDFNGDNKIDLAVSNAGGSTVSIMLGNRNGILQEQVNYSTGALPYCVTTGDFNGDNRRDLAVANSWDTTVGILLGNGDGTFQSQVTYDTGKYPYAVTTGDFNGDTTTDLAVANSGGNTIGILLGNGDGTFQSQITYATGNSPYSVTTSDFNGDHITDLAVGNFGDSAIEIFLGIGNGTFQSQRTYGTGRFPFSVTTGDFNGDHRSDLAVANFGDGTVGILFGNDDRTFQSQVTYDTGKAPISVATADFNGDHRTDLVVANSGENTVSILLGNKYGTFRTQVKYPTGNSPYSVTTGDFNGDNGTDIAVVNYGDNTVVIFLGVCD
;
A
#
# COMPACT_ATOMS: atom_id res chain seq x y z
N MET A 1 37.08 -23.10 45.60
CA MET A 1 37.06 -23.40 47.05
C MET A 1 36.29 -22.30 47.76
N LYS A 2 35.35 -22.66 48.63
CA LYS A 2 34.76 -21.83 49.71
C LYS A 2 33.93 -20.59 49.31
N ASP A 3 32.71 -20.92 48.92
CA ASP A 3 31.45 -20.47 49.52
C ASP A 3 31.50 -19.65 50.83
N VAL A 4 30.57 -18.71 50.97
CA VAL A 4 29.81 -18.49 52.22
C VAL A 4 28.32 -18.31 51.89
N SER A 5 27.50 -19.27 52.33
CA SER A 5 26.04 -19.23 52.28
C SER A 5 25.44 -18.80 53.62
N VAL A 6 24.19 -18.32 53.63
CA VAL A 6 23.38 -18.16 54.85
C VAL A 6 22.01 -18.82 54.65
N GLN A 7 21.57 -19.63 55.61
CA GLN A 7 20.41 -20.51 55.53
C GLN A 7 19.19 -20.01 56.34
N ASN A 8 18.00 -20.39 55.85
CA ASN A 8 16.82 -20.91 56.59
C ASN A 8 16.28 -20.21 57.86
N GLN A 9 14.95 -20.01 57.91
CA GLN A 9 14.06 -20.94 58.63
C GLN A 9 12.56 -20.76 58.31
N GLN A 10 11.82 -21.88 58.23
CA GLN A 10 10.36 -21.97 58.17
C GLN A 10 9.74 -22.01 59.57
N ILE A 11 8.49 -21.56 59.73
CA ILE A 11 7.52 -22.15 60.68
C ILE A 11 6.13 -22.25 60.01
N THR A 12 5.47 -23.41 60.14
CA THR A 12 4.13 -23.71 59.63
C THR A 12 3.19 -24.02 60.81
N ILE A 13 1.93 -23.57 60.79
CA ILE A 13 0.86 -24.15 61.62
C ILE A 13 -0.44 -24.32 60.80
N THR A 14 -1.01 -25.52 60.88
CA THR A 14 -2.19 -26.06 60.19
C THR A 14 -3.45 -26.09 61.09
N HIS A 15 -4.66 -25.97 60.50
CA HIS A 15 -5.66 -27.07 60.41
C HIS A 15 -7.05 -26.61 59.94
N ASP A 16 -7.63 -27.37 58.98
CA ASP A 16 -8.97 -28.01 58.92
C ASP A 16 -10.25 -27.31 59.48
N ASP A 17 -11.46 -27.53 58.95
CA ASP A 17 -12.01 -28.82 58.46
C ASP A 17 -13.32 -28.66 57.60
N GLY A 18 -13.81 -29.73 56.96
CA GLY A 18 -15.25 -30.05 57.11
C GLY A 18 -16.29 -29.98 55.96
N MET A 19 -15.95 -30.30 54.71
CA MET A 19 -16.78 -31.03 53.72
C MET A 19 -18.36 -31.14 53.75
N THR A 20 -18.96 -30.90 52.56
CA THR A 20 -19.94 -31.76 51.80
C THR A 20 -21.50 -31.65 51.84
N ASN A 21 -22.05 -31.66 50.60
CA ASN A 21 -23.30 -32.28 50.08
C ASN A 21 -24.71 -31.65 50.28
N GLY A 22 -25.50 -31.62 49.19
CA GLY A 22 -26.96 -31.37 49.16
C GLY A 22 -27.79 -32.68 49.20
N PRO A 23 -29.03 -32.79 48.63
CA PRO A 23 -29.76 -31.83 47.76
C PRO A 23 -31.31 -31.72 47.99
N ARG A 24 -32.00 -31.02 47.06
CA ARG A 24 -33.44 -31.12 46.64
C ARG A 24 -34.61 -30.51 47.47
N ILE A 25 -35.28 -29.53 46.83
CA ILE A 25 -36.74 -29.42 46.54
C ILE A 25 -37.76 -29.52 47.70
N MET A 26 -38.59 -28.47 47.87
CA MET A 26 -40.06 -28.59 48.02
C MET A 26 -40.81 -27.29 47.71
N MET A 27 -42.03 -27.41 47.17
CA MET A 27 -42.94 -26.30 46.79
C MET A 27 -43.63 -25.64 48.00
N SER A 28 -44.09 -24.38 47.89
CA SER A 28 -45.54 -24.09 47.67
C SER A 28 -45.94 -22.59 47.73
N LYS A 29 -46.81 -22.18 46.79
CA LYS A 29 -48.11 -21.45 46.91
C LYS A 29 -48.30 -20.42 48.07
N GLN A 30 -49.05 -19.30 47.92
CA GLN A 30 -49.85 -18.70 46.83
C GLN A 30 -50.39 -17.30 47.25
N ILE A 31 -50.72 -16.41 46.28
CA ILE A 31 -51.87 -15.43 46.31
C ILE A 31 -51.69 -14.20 47.27
N GLU A 32 -52.15 -12.94 47.02
CA GLU A 32 -53.10 -12.26 46.09
C GLU A 32 -52.58 -10.79 45.81
N LYS A 33 -52.87 -9.94 44.77
CA LYS A 33 -53.33 -10.01 43.35
C LYS A 33 -53.94 -8.66 42.87
N GLN A 34 -53.59 -8.18 41.66
CA GLN A 34 -54.29 -7.12 40.85
C GLN A 34 -54.29 -5.67 41.47
N ILE A 35 -54.51 -4.57 40.74
CA ILE A 35 -55.24 -4.28 39.47
C ILE A 35 -54.47 -3.29 38.56
N ASP A 36 -54.58 -3.49 37.23
CA ASP A 36 -53.99 -2.71 36.11
C ASP A 36 -54.96 -1.66 35.48
N PRO A 37 -54.55 -0.78 34.53
CA PRO A 37 -53.37 0.09 34.63
C PRO A 37 -53.47 1.56 34.08
N PRO A 38 -54.53 2.08 33.41
CA PRO A 38 -54.30 2.73 32.10
C PRO A 38 -54.58 4.25 32.02
N TYR A 39 -53.91 4.94 31.09
CA TYR A 39 -54.34 6.25 30.56
C TYR A 39 -54.14 6.38 29.04
N LYS A 40 -55.04 7.14 28.40
CA LYS A 40 -55.16 7.33 26.94
C LYS A 40 -54.25 8.46 26.41
N PHE A 41 -53.87 8.36 25.14
CA PHE A 41 -53.57 9.53 24.30
C PHE A 41 -54.84 10.32 23.97
N ASP A 42 -54.77 11.66 23.96
CA ASP A 42 -55.33 12.44 22.82
C ASP A 42 -54.81 13.90 22.73
N LYS A 43 -54.24 14.21 21.56
CA LYS A 43 -54.22 15.45 20.75
C LYS A 43 -54.30 16.88 21.35
N LEU A 44 -53.30 17.69 20.92
CA LEU A 44 -53.40 19.08 20.36
C LEU A 44 -53.98 20.20 21.28
N LYS A 45 -53.35 21.37 21.50
CA LYS A 45 -52.74 22.28 20.51
C LYS A 45 -52.16 23.55 21.17
N SER A 46 -51.09 24.10 20.58
CA SER A 46 -50.76 25.54 20.42
C SER A 46 -50.47 26.49 21.62
N ASN A 47 -49.55 27.42 21.32
CA ASN A 47 -49.44 28.82 21.78
C ASN A 47 -48.57 29.20 23.01
N SER A 48 -47.32 29.55 22.67
CA SER A 48 -46.79 30.94 22.71
C SER A 48 -46.43 31.64 24.04
N ASN A 49 -45.22 32.23 24.00
CA ASN A 49 -44.76 33.45 24.69
C ASN A 49 -44.41 33.37 26.18
N GLY A 50 -43.15 33.73 26.48
CA GLY A 50 -42.60 33.82 27.84
C GLY A 50 -41.08 34.03 27.82
N GLU A 51 -40.61 35.07 27.11
CA GLU A 51 -39.18 35.46 27.13
C GLU A 51 -38.76 36.11 28.45
N GLU A 52 -37.54 35.83 28.91
CA GLU A 52 -36.61 36.75 29.60
C GLU A 52 -35.24 36.01 29.63
N LYS A 53 -34.23 36.21 28.77
CA LYS A 53 -33.60 37.33 28.02
C LYS A 53 -32.61 38.23 28.80
N PHE A 54 -31.33 38.09 28.40
CA PHE A 54 -30.25 39.11 28.29
C PHE A 54 -29.66 39.64 29.63
N ASP A 55 -28.46 40.23 29.69
CA ASP A 55 -27.53 40.83 28.69
C ASP A 55 -26.13 40.14 28.81
N GLN A 56 -25.29 39.90 27.78
CA GLN A 56 -24.65 40.81 26.80
C GLN A 56 -23.69 41.83 27.50
N LYS A 57 -22.44 42.08 27.09
CA LYS A 57 -21.90 42.71 25.86
C LYS A 57 -20.34 42.63 25.86
N GLN A 58 -19.58 42.76 24.76
CA GLN A 58 -19.88 42.68 23.30
C GLN A 58 -18.72 41.92 22.58
N VAL A 59 -17.82 42.35 21.66
CA VAL A 59 -17.47 43.54 20.83
C VAL A 59 -16.66 42.99 19.62
N ALA A 60 -17.18 42.95 18.39
CA ALA A 60 -16.99 43.88 17.25
C ALA A 60 -15.51 44.15 16.84
N LEU A 61 -15.07 44.08 15.58
CA LEU A 61 -15.71 43.81 14.26
C LEU A 61 -15.09 42.52 13.64
N ALA A 62 -15.22 42.10 12.36
CA ALA A 62 -15.75 42.68 11.12
C ALA A 62 -16.38 41.59 10.21
N ALA A 63 -16.22 41.67 8.88
CA ALA A 63 -16.66 40.66 7.89
C ALA A 63 -15.74 40.65 6.65
N GLU A 64 -15.62 39.50 5.98
CA GLU A 64 -15.87 39.34 4.54
C GLU A 64 -16.17 37.86 4.20
N ASP A 65 -16.98 37.66 3.15
CA ASP A 65 -17.40 36.45 2.42
C ASP A 65 -17.86 35.14 3.13
N GLY A 66 -19.14 34.80 2.88
CA GLY A 66 -19.71 33.46 3.05
C GLY A 66 -21.21 33.43 3.34
N ASP A 67 -22.06 33.15 2.33
CA ASP A 67 -23.42 32.63 2.55
C ASP A 67 -23.67 31.38 1.70
N ASN A 68 -23.76 30.25 2.38
CA ASN A 68 -23.68 28.92 1.82
C ASN A 68 -25.04 28.22 1.94
N THR A 69 -25.96 28.49 1.00
CA THR A 69 -27.30 27.88 0.97
C THR A 69 -27.66 27.32 -0.42
N ASN A 70 -27.00 26.23 -0.82
CA ASN A 70 -27.53 25.32 -1.85
C ASN A 70 -27.09 23.87 -1.59
N GLY A 71 -28.05 23.02 -1.21
CA GLY A 71 -27.85 21.58 -1.00
C GLY A 71 -27.68 20.82 -2.32
N ASN A 72 -26.56 21.03 -3.01
CA ASN A 72 -26.26 20.38 -4.28
C ASN A 72 -25.61 19.00 -4.06
N CYS A 73 -26.42 17.95 -4.07
CA CYS A 73 -25.94 16.61 -4.43
C CYS A 73 -25.54 16.61 -5.92
N LEU A 74 -24.31 17.02 -6.24
CA LEU A 74 -23.78 17.02 -7.59
C LEU A 74 -23.69 15.59 -8.15
N PRO A 75 -24.22 15.32 -9.36
CA PRO A 75 -24.08 14.01 -9.99
C PRO A 75 -22.71 13.89 -10.68
N LYS A 76 -21.71 13.36 -9.96
CA LYS A 76 -20.48 12.83 -10.56
C LYS A 76 -20.47 11.31 -10.42
N ASN A 77 -20.75 10.61 -11.53
CA ASN A 77 -20.63 9.16 -11.64
C ASN A 77 -19.15 8.74 -11.54
N LEU A 78 -18.66 8.46 -10.33
CA LEU A 78 -17.52 7.58 -10.09
C LEU A 78 -17.86 6.61 -8.95
N ARG A 79 -17.18 5.44 -8.99
CA ARG A 79 -17.34 4.30 -8.09
C ARG A 79 -17.04 4.68 -6.63
N LEU A 80 -17.58 3.92 -5.67
CA LEU A 80 -16.78 2.92 -4.94
C LEU A 80 -17.66 1.98 -4.07
N VAL A 81 -17.09 0.81 -3.70
CA VAL A 81 -17.65 -0.20 -2.79
C VAL A 81 -16.52 -0.80 -1.94
N GLN A 82 -16.56 -0.51 -0.64
CA GLN A 82 -16.11 -1.27 0.54
C GLN A 82 -16.35 -0.36 1.77
N SER A 83 -16.53 -0.81 3.01
CA SER A 83 -16.51 -2.13 3.66
C SER A 83 -17.36 -2.05 4.94
N VAL A 84 -17.64 -3.18 5.61
CA VAL A 84 -17.54 -3.29 7.08
C VAL A 84 -17.03 -4.69 7.43
N ASP A 85 -16.05 -4.74 8.33
CA ASP A 85 -15.21 -5.90 8.64
C ASP A 85 -15.74 -6.85 9.75
N LEU A 86 -14.87 -7.70 10.28
CA LEU A 86 -15.08 -9.05 10.77
C LEU A 86 -15.21 -9.16 12.31
N GLU A 87 -16.34 -8.79 12.92
CA GLU A 87 -16.56 -9.07 14.35
C GLU A 87 -17.32 -10.39 14.69
N GLN A 88 -17.56 -11.28 13.71
CA GLN A 88 -18.23 -12.59 13.98
C GLN A 88 -17.49 -13.86 13.51
N LYS A 89 -16.29 -13.79 12.91
CA LYS A 89 -15.60 -14.98 12.36
C LYS A 89 -14.85 -15.88 13.36
N ARG A 90 -15.10 -15.81 14.68
CA ARG A 90 -14.36 -16.61 15.70
C ARG A 90 -15.12 -17.77 16.38
N LYS A 91 -16.25 -18.25 15.82
CA LYS A 91 -17.00 -19.43 16.34
C LYS A 91 -17.69 -20.31 15.27
N ILE A 92 -17.05 -20.62 14.14
CA ILE A 92 -17.49 -21.70 13.22
C ILE A 92 -16.26 -22.39 12.58
N THR A 93 -15.69 -23.40 13.24
CA THR A 93 -14.54 -24.15 12.71
C THR A 93 -14.68 -25.65 13.04
N ASP A 94 -15.85 -26.25 12.72
CA ASP A 94 -16.12 -27.68 13.01
C ASP A 94 -17.31 -28.30 12.21
N ALA A 95 -17.72 -27.73 11.06
CA ALA A 95 -18.92 -28.22 10.33
C ALA A 95 -19.06 -27.82 8.84
N VAL A 96 -18.03 -27.93 7.99
CA VAL A 96 -18.10 -27.45 6.58
C VAL A 96 -17.56 -28.43 5.51
N ASP A 97 -17.69 -29.75 5.70
CA ASP A 97 -17.45 -30.73 4.62
C ASP A 97 -18.74 -31.13 3.85
N ASP A 98 -19.93 -30.85 4.40
CA ASP A 98 -21.20 -31.43 3.94
C ASP A 98 -22.10 -30.45 3.13
N ILE A 99 -21.58 -29.26 2.76
CA ILE A 99 -22.33 -28.22 1.99
C ILE A 99 -21.74 -28.04 0.57
N LYS A 100 -21.26 -29.13 -0.05
CA LYS A 100 -20.98 -29.19 -1.50
C LYS A 100 -22.23 -29.64 -2.27
N ASN A 101 -23.22 -28.76 -2.42
CA ASN A 101 -24.40 -28.98 -3.27
C ASN A 101 -24.85 -27.71 -4.02
N ASP A 102 -24.07 -27.35 -5.05
CA ASP A 102 -24.38 -26.39 -6.11
C ASP A 102 -25.06 -25.08 -5.65
N LEU A 103 -24.22 -24.12 -5.26
CA LEU A 103 -24.53 -22.69 -5.24
C LEU A 103 -23.54 -21.97 -6.16
N SER A 104 -23.63 -22.25 -7.46
CA SER A 104 -22.94 -21.50 -8.51
C SER A 104 -23.19 -19.98 -8.33
N PRO A 105 -22.15 -19.14 -8.14
CA PRO A 105 -22.31 -17.71 -7.78
C PRO A 105 -23.01 -16.85 -8.83
N ILE A 106 -23.58 -15.72 -8.40
CA ILE A 106 -24.26 -14.73 -9.27
C ILE A 106 -23.26 -13.97 -10.18
N VAL A 107 -21.97 -14.05 -9.86
CA VAL A 107 -20.79 -13.56 -10.61
C VAL A 107 -20.93 -13.59 -12.14
N GLU A 108 -21.49 -14.65 -12.74
CA GLU A 108 -21.65 -14.73 -14.20
C GLU A 108 -22.73 -13.75 -14.73
N TYR A 109 -23.84 -13.55 -14.02
CA TYR A 109 -24.88 -12.58 -14.37
C TYR A 109 -24.44 -11.12 -14.13
N ALA A 110 -23.47 -10.89 -13.24
CA ALA A 110 -22.85 -9.57 -13.08
C ALA A 110 -22.12 -9.12 -14.35
N LYS A 111 -21.64 -10.06 -15.18
CA LYS A 111 -20.79 -9.82 -16.36
C LYS A 111 -21.55 -9.82 -17.70
N GLU A 112 -22.81 -10.24 -17.72
CA GLU A 112 -23.70 -10.06 -18.90
C GLU A 112 -23.99 -8.56 -19.19
N PRO A 113 -24.23 -8.16 -20.46
CA PRO A 113 -24.59 -6.78 -20.78
C PRO A 113 -25.94 -6.36 -20.16
N LEU A 114 -26.13 -5.06 -19.93
CA LEU A 114 -27.42 -4.51 -19.53
C LEU A 114 -28.41 -4.62 -20.70
N LEU A 115 -29.51 -5.35 -20.50
CA LEU A 115 -30.49 -5.65 -21.55
C LEU A 115 -31.67 -4.65 -21.51
N PRO A 116 -32.31 -4.35 -22.66
CA PRO A 116 -33.61 -3.67 -22.72
C PRO A 116 -34.67 -4.39 -21.88
N LEU A 117 -35.71 -3.70 -21.42
CA LEU A 117 -36.66 -4.22 -20.42
C LEU A 117 -37.34 -5.52 -20.85
N ALA A 118 -37.69 -5.65 -22.13
CA ALA A 118 -38.28 -6.87 -22.68
C ALA A 118 -37.31 -8.06 -22.62
N GLU A 119 -36.05 -7.87 -22.98
CA GLU A 119 -35.02 -8.91 -22.92
C GLU A 119 -34.58 -9.22 -21.48
N ALA A 120 -34.60 -8.21 -20.60
CA ALA A 120 -34.34 -8.35 -19.17
C ALA A 120 -35.46 -9.13 -18.44
N CYS A 121 -36.70 -9.01 -18.91
CA CYS A 121 -37.86 -9.75 -18.41
C CYS A 121 -38.02 -11.14 -19.04
N ALA A 122 -37.48 -11.40 -20.23
CA ALA A 122 -37.69 -12.66 -20.97
C ALA A 122 -37.50 -13.98 -20.18
N PRO A 123 -36.58 -14.11 -19.19
CA PRO A 123 -36.49 -15.34 -18.38
C PRO A 123 -37.73 -15.57 -17.49
N LEU A 124 -38.46 -14.51 -17.14
CA LEU A 124 -39.66 -14.52 -16.30
C LEU A 124 -40.93 -14.86 -17.07
N ASP A 125 -40.98 -14.73 -18.39
CA ASP A 125 -42.17 -15.01 -19.22
C ASP A 125 -42.69 -16.45 -19.04
N SER A 126 -41.79 -17.38 -18.72
CA SER A 126 -42.09 -18.79 -18.43
C SER A 126 -42.73 -19.03 -17.05
N ILE A 127 -42.65 -18.05 -16.15
CA ILE A 127 -43.09 -18.09 -14.75
C ILE A 127 -44.29 -17.16 -14.53
N ILE A 128 -44.33 -16.06 -15.29
CA ILE A 128 -45.26 -14.96 -15.12
C ILE A 128 -45.92 -14.65 -16.48
N HIS A 129 -46.92 -15.45 -16.85
CA HIS A 129 -47.52 -15.41 -18.20
C HIS A 129 -48.10 -14.05 -18.63
N ASP A 130 -48.55 -13.23 -17.67
CA ASP A 130 -49.13 -11.91 -17.96
C ASP A 130 -48.03 -10.83 -18.14
N LEU A 131 -46.76 -11.12 -17.81
CA LEU A 131 -45.67 -10.14 -17.75
C LEU A 131 -45.41 -9.39 -19.07
N PRO A 132 -45.39 -10.02 -20.27
CA PRO A 132 -45.14 -9.29 -21.52
C PRO A 132 -46.14 -8.16 -21.79
N PHE A 133 -47.40 -8.32 -21.37
CA PHE A 133 -48.40 -7.25 -21.47
C PHE A 133 -48.04 -6.07 -20.56
N TYR A 134 -47.65 -6.33 -19.32
CA TYR A 134 -47.27 -5.28 -18.37
C TYR A 134 -45.90 -4.65 -18.69
N VAL A 135 -44.98 -5.38 -19.33
CA VAL A 135 -43.73 -4.83 -19.89
C VAL A 135 -44.03 -3.84 -21.01
N HIS A 136 -44.91 -4.21 -21.96
CA HIS A 136 -45.34 -3.28 -23.01
C HIS A 136 -46.09 -2.08 -22.43
N LEU A 137 -46.99 -2.28 -21.46
CA LEU A 137 -47.69 -1.18 -20.77
C LEU A 137 -46.70 -0.23 -20.06
N ALA A 138 -45.68 -0.77 -19.38
CA ALA A 138 -44.65 0.03 -18.72
C ALA A 138 -43.79 0.84 -19.70
N LEU A 139 -43.51 0.30 -20.90
CA LEU A 139 -42.79 1.00 -21.96
C LEU A 139 -43.68 2.07 -22.63
N ASP A 140 -44.94 1.75 -22.97
CA ASP A 140 -45.89 2.65 -23.62
C ASP A 140 -46.34 3.81 -22.71
N GLU A 141 -46.42 3.59 -21.38
CA GLU A 141 -46.68 4.65 -20.39
C GLU A 141 -45.43 5.46 -20.02
N THR A 142 -44.23 5.01 -20.38
CA THR A 142 -42.99 5.75 -20.08
C THR A 142 -42.73 6.81 -21.16
N PRO A 143 -42.43 8.07 -20.78
CA PRO A 143 -42.11 9.11 -21.76
C PRO A 143 -40.92 8.75 -22.65
N ILE A 144 -40.98 9.13 -23.94
CA ILE A 144 -39.88 8.95 -24.92
C ILE A 144 -38.56 9.58 -24.44
N GLN A 145 -38.64 10.62 -23.61
CA GLN A 145 -37.53 11.14 -22.82
C GLN A 145 -37.98 11.15 -21.35
N PRO A 146 -37.61 10.13 -20.55
CA PRO A 146 -37.85 10.13 -19.11
C PRO A 146 -37.09 11.27 -18.41
N PRO A 147 -37.54 11.71 -17.23
CA PRO A 147 -36.76 12.60 -16.39
C PRO A 147 -35.52 11.91 -15.80
N ASP A 148 -34.73 12.68 -15.04
CA ASP A 148 -33.64 12.18 -14.18
C ASP A 148 -32.53 11.36 -14.89
N GLY A 149 -32.43 11.49 -16.22
CA GLY A 149 -31.35 10.90 -17.03
C GLY A 149 -31.49 9.40 -17.31
N LEU A 150 -32.64 8.80 -16.99
CA LEU A 150 -32.90 7.38 -17.26
C LEU A 150 -33.18 7.12 -18.75
N THR A 151 -32.79 5.93 -19.23
CA THR A 151 -33.31 5.41 -20.50
C THR A 151 -34.79 5.03 -20.38
N ILE A 152 -35.47 4.86 -21.52
CA ILE A 152 -36.87 4.39 -21.54
C ILE A 152 -37.02 3.04 -20.82
N ASP A 153 -36.08 2.12 -21.02
CA ASP A 153 -36.06 0.80 -20.36
C ASP A 153 -35.81 0.88 -18.85
N GLU A 154 -34.92 1.77 -18.40
CA GLU A 154 -34.62 1.98 -16.97
C GLU A 154 -35.82 2.60 -16.23
N SER A 155 -36.43 3.63 -16.82
CA SER A 155 -37.66 4.24 -16.30
C SER A 155 -38.83 3.25 -16.33
N ALA A 156 -38.97 2.47 -17.41
CA ALA A 156 -40.03 1.47 -17.53
C ALA A 156 -39.81 0.28 -16.56
N ALA A 157 -38.57 -0.07 -16.20
CA ALA A 157 -38.31 -1.06 -15.15
C ALA A 157 -38.88 -0.59 -13.79
N ILE A 158 -38.64 0.67 -13.43
CA ILE A 158 -39.23 1.26 -12.21
C ILE A 158 -40.76 1.31 -12.31
N ARG A 159 -41.31 1.69 -13.47
CA ARG A 159 -42.76 1.67 -13.70
C ARG A 159 -43.32 0.26 -13.48
N LEU A 160 -42.78 -0.75 -14.15
CA LEU A 160 -43.19 -2.16 -14.08
C LEU A 160 -43.17 -2.75 -12.66
N TYR A 161 -42.20 -2.36 -11.84
CA TYR A 161 -42.17 -2.71 -10.41
C TYR A 161 -43.42 -2.22 -9.66
N THR A 162 -43.92 -1.03 -10.00
CA THR A 162 -45.05 -0.35 -9.33
C THR A 162 -46.43 -0.60 -9.94
N ILE A 163 -46.56 -1.13 -11.16
CA ILE A 163 -47.89 -1.40 -11.75
C ILE A 163 -48.59 -2.52 -10.96
N GLU A 164 -49.81 -2.26 -10.48
CA GLU A 164 -50.74 -3.29 -10.02
C GLU A 164 -51.46 -3.95 -11.19
N TRP A 165 -51.53 -5.28 -11.20
CA TRP A 165 -52.11 -6.05 -12.30
C TRP A 165 -53.54 -6.48 -11.97
N GLU A 166 -54.34 -6.80 -12.99
CA GLU A 166 -55.72 -7.29 -12.79
C GLU A 166 -55.76 -8.60 -11.98
N GLY A 167 -56.00 -8.47 -10.67
CA GLY A 167 -56.18 -9.59 -9.73
C GLY A 167 -55.42 -9.40 -8.42
N THR A 168 -55.99 -9.88 -7.31
CA THR A 168 -55.41 -9.72 -5.97
C THR A 168 -53.98 -10.27 -5.89
N ASN A 169 -53.05 -9.46 -5.37
CA ASN A 169 -51.64 -9.77 -5.19
C ASN A 169 -50.86 -10.13 -6.48
N ARG A 170 -51.26 -9.61 -7.65
CA ARG A 170 -50.45 -9.68 -8.87
C ARG A 170 -49.77 -8.33 -9.15
N SER A 171 -48.46 -8.29 -9.00
CA SER A 171 -47.54 -7.29 -9.54
C SER A 171 -46.14 -7.90 -9.57
N LEU A 172 -45.20 -7.33 -10.34
CA LEU A 172 -43.84 -7.85 -10.34
C LEU A 172 -43.20 -7.72 -8.94
N TYR A 173 -43.52 -6.65 -8.22
CA TYR A 173 -43.19 -6.45 -6.80
C TYR A 173 -43.69 -7.57 -5.88
N SER A 174 -44.97 -7.96 -6.00
CA SER A 174 -45.56 -8.99 -5.11
C SER A 174 -44.98 -10.38 -5.38
N MET A 175 -44.71 -10.70 -6.65
CA MET A 175 -44.15 -11.98 -7.08
C MET A 175 -42.67 -12.10 -6.67
N LEU A 176 -41.86 -11.05 -6.88
CA LEU A 176 -40.50 -10.98 -6.38
C LEU A 176 -40.44 -11.16 -4.85
N ASN A 177 -41.33 -10.48 -4.11
CA ASN A 177 -41.40 -10.62 -2.66
C ASN A 177 -41.94 -11.99 -2.19
N TYR A 178 -42.75 -12.68 -2.99
CA TYR A 178 -43.14 -14.05 -2.72
C TYR A 178 -41.94 -15.00 -2.91
N THR A 179 -41.19 -14.84 -4.00
CA THR A 179 -39.95 -15.61 -4.25
C THR A 179 -38.89 -15.37 -3.17
N LEU A 180 -38.68 -14.13 -2.73
CA LEU A 180 -37.76 -13.79 -1.62
C LEU A 180 -38.18 -14.41 -0.27
N LYS A 181 -39.47 -14.72 -0.09
CA LYS A 181 -40.01 -15.38 1.11
C LYS A 181 -39.95 -16.91 1.05
N ASN A 182 -39.61 -17.52 -0.09
CA ASN A 182 -39.48 -18.97 -0.22
C ASN A 182 -38.13 -19.50 0.31
N ALA A 183 -38.12 -20.78 0.72
CA ALA A 183 -36.94 -21.40 1.33
C ALA A 183 -35.83 -21.68 0.32
N ASP A 184 -36.18 -22.17 -0.86
CA ASP A 184 -35.25 -22.32 -1.98
C ASP A 184 -35.26 -21.01 -2.78
N ARG A 185 -34.14 -20.28 -2.74
CA ARG A 185 -33.99 -19.02 -3.47
C ARG A 185 -33.23 -19.20 -4.80
N LYS A 186 -33.03 -20.45 -5.26
CA LYS A 186 -32.65 -20.70 -6.67
C LYS A 186 -33.72 -20.14 -7.63
N ASP A 187 -34.96 -20.06 -7.16
CA ASP A 187 -36.11 -19.42 -7.83
C ASP A 187 -35.92 -17.92 -8.12
N LEU A 188 -34.90 -17.25 -7.55
CA LEU A 188 -34.54 -15.86 -7.90
C LEU A 188 -33.77 -15.74 -9.22
N ARG A 189 -33.10 -16.79 -9.70
CA ARG A 189 -32.25 -16.76 -10.91
C ARG A 189 -32.92 -16.11 -12.13
N PRO A 190 -34.20 -16.38 -12.45
CA PRO A 190 -34.91 -15.76 -13.57
C PRO A 190 -35.10 -14.24 -13.41
N TYR A 191 -35.13 -13.71 -12.18
CA TYR A 191 -35.27 -12.28 -11.92
C TYR A 191 -33.95 -11.50 -12.10
N PHE A 192 -32.78 -12.14 -12.17
CA PHE A 192 -31.49 -11.44 -12.11
C PHE A 192 -31.29 -10.42 -13.23
N LYS A 193 -31.73 -10.73 -14.47
CA LYS A 193 -31.64 -9.80 -15.61
C LYS A 193 -32.51 -8.56 -15.43
N TYR A 194 -33.75 -8.75 -14.98
CA TYR A 194 -34.64 -7.66 -14.60
C TYR A 194 -34.08 -6.84 -13.41
N LEU A 195 -33.63 -7.50 -12.34
CA LEU A 195 -33.09 -6.84 -11.15
C LEU A 195 -31.85 -6.01 -11.46
N LYS A 196 -31.00 -6.46 -12.39
CA LYS A 196 -29.85 -5.70 -12.89
C LYS A 196 -30.29 -4.37 -13.53
N LEU A 197 -31.29 -4.39 -14.40
CA LEU A 197 -31.86 -3.19 -15.01
C LEU A 197 -32.54 -2.28 -13.97
N PHE A 198 -33.37 -2.85 -13.09
CA PHE A 198 -34.06 -2.12 -12.04
C PHE A 198 -33.10 -1.43 -11.05
N VAL A 199 -32.08 -2.12 -10.55
CA VAL A 199 -31.08 -1.53 -9.65
C VAL A 199 -30.26 -0.46 -10.37
N THR A 200 -29.86 -0.68 -11.62
CA THR A 200 -29.16 0.34 -12.44
C THR A 200 -30.00 1.62 -12.60
N ALA A 201 -31.31 1.47 -12.79
CA ALA A 201 -32.23 2.60 -12.82
C ALA A 201 -32.30 3.34 -11.46
N LEU A 202 -32.40 2.61 -10.34
CA LEU A 202 -32.41 3.22 -8.99
C LEU A 202 -31.10 3.94 -8.65
N VAL A 203 -29.94 3.42 -9.07
CA VAL A 203 -28.62 4.07 -8.85
C VAL A 203 -28.64 5.52 -9.33
N LYS A 204 -29.12 5.71 -10.57
CA LYS A 204 -29.12 6.96 -11.32
C LYS A 204 -30.11 8.01 -10.80
N LEU A 205 -31.15 7.59 -10.07
CA LEU A 205 -32.12 8.52 -9.50
C LEU A 205 -31.49 9.45 -8.45
N PRO A 206 -31.97 10.70 -8.32
CA PRO A 206 -31.52 11.61 -7.28
C PRO A 206 -31.85 11.07 -5.88
N CYS A 207 -30.90 11.22 -4.96
CA CYS A 207 -31.13 11.01 -3.54
C CYS A 207 -32.13 12.04 -3.00
N VAL A 208 -33.06 11.61 -2.17
CA VAL A 208 -33.88 12.55 -1.38
C VAL A 208 -33.06 13.10 -0.20
N PRO A 209 -33.36 14.32 0.30
CA PRO A 209 -32.79 14.80 1.55
C PRO A 209 -33.07 13.84 2.72
N PRO A 210 -32.15 13.70 3.70
CA PRO A 210 -32.30 12.77 4.81
C PRO A 210 -33.62 12.98 5.58
N GLN A 211 -34.40 11.91 5.72
CA GLN A 211 -35.75 11.97 6.29
C GLN A 211 -36.20 10.62 6.86
N THR A 212 -37.18 10.64 7.77
CA THR A 212 -37.80 9.42 8.29
C THR A 212 -38.80 8.87 7.28
N VAL A 213 -38.55 7.64 6.81
CA VAL A 213 -39.47 6.87 5.96
C VAL A 213 -40.04 5.68 6.73
N TRP A 214 -41.21 5.20 6.32
CA TRP A 214 -42.00 4.24 7.09
C TRP A 214 -42.37 3.00 6.28
N ARG A 215 -42.28 1.82 6.92
CA ARG A 215 -42.69 0.53 6.34
C ARG A 215 -43.39 -0.37 7.35
N GLY A 216 -44.63 -0.76 7.06
CA GLY A 216 -45.40 -1.71 7.87
C GLY A 216 -45.27 -3.16 7.42
N VAL A 217 -45.32 -4.09 8.39
CA VAL A 217 -45.43 -5.56 8.19
C VAL A 217 -46.45 -6.14 9.17
N ASN A 218 -47.33 -7.05 8.71
CA ASN A 218 -48.41 -7.64 9.52
C ASN A 218 -47.95 -8.88 10.32
N ILE A 219 -46.92 -8.70 11.15
CA ILE A 219 -46.47 -9.66 12.17
C ILE A 219 -45.69 -8.92 13.26
N ASP A 220 -45.66 -9.42 14.50
CA ASP A 220 -44.69 -9.01 15.51
C ASP A 220 -43.29 -9.52 15.14
N LEU A 221 -42.30 -8.61 15.14
CA LEU A 221 -40.86 -8.89 14.97
C LEU A 221 -40.03 -8.29 16.12
N SER A 222 -40.64 -7.69 17.15
CA SER A 222 -39.93 -6.97 18.23
C SER A 222 -38.85 -7.80 18.94
N ALA A 223 -39.08 -9.11 19.06
CA ALA A 223 -38.13 -10.06 19.63
C ALA A 223 -36.84 -10.25 18.78
N ASP A 224 -36.91 -10.02 17.46
CA ASP A 224 -35.80 -10.21 16.52
C ASP A 224 -34.91 -8.96 16.36
N PHE A 225 -35.35 -7.80 16.88
CA PHE A 225 -34.69 -6.49 16.72
C PHE A 225 -34.45 -5.75 18.05
N PRO A 226 -33.59 -6.25 18.95
CA PRO A 226 -33.18 -5.49 20.13
C PRO A 226 -32.31 -4.27 19.77
N PRO A 227 -32.31 -3.19 20.58
CA PRO A 227 -31.45 -2.02 20.35
C PRO A 227 -29.97 -2.38 20.29
N GLY A 228 -29.21 -1.66 19.44
CA GLY A 228 -27.80 -1.97 19.11
C GLY A 228 -27.62 -3.09 18.09
N THR A 229 -28.70 -3.65 17.52
CA THR A 229 -28.59 -4.67 16.47
C THR A 229 -28.29 -4.03 15.12
N LEU A 230 -27.21 -4.49 14.47
CA LEU A 230 -26.93 -4.19 13.07
C LEU A 230 -27.84 -5.03 12.14
N VAL A 231 -28.48 -4.36 11.19
CA VAL A 231 -29.46 -4.92 10.26
C VAL A 231 -29.08 -4.55 8.83
N THR A 232 -29.11 -5.51 7.92
CA THR A 232 -28.96 -5.25 6.48
C THR A 232 -30.33 -5.33 5.79
N TRP A 233 -30.76 -4.23 5.19
CA TRP A 233 -32.01 -4.14 4.46
C TRP A 233 -31.88 -4.75 3.06
N TRP A 234 -32.32 -6.00 2.89
CA TRP A 234 -32.32 -6.71 1.60
C TRP A 234 -33.66 -6.60 0.84
N GLY A 235 -34.61 -5.81 1.34
CA GLY A 235 -35.95 -5.71 0.78
C GLY A 235 -36.05 -4.71 -0.37
N PHE A 236 -36.26 -5.21 -1.59
CA PHE A 236 -36.93 -4.41 -2.64
C PHE A 236 -38.38 -4.15 -2.18
N SER A 237 -38.59 -3.05 -1.46
CA SER A 237 -39.89 -2.62 -0.93
C SER A 237 -39.90 -1.12 -0.69
N SER A 238 -40.93 -0.44 -1.20
CA SER A 238 -41.09 1.00 -1.02
C SER A 238 -41.48 1.35 0.41
N CYS A 239 -40.91 2.45 0.89
CA CYS A 239 -41.26 3.11 2.14
C CYS A 239 -41.99 4.41 1.80
N THR A 240 -42.96 4.80 2.63
CA THR A 240 -43.65 6.09 2.48
C THR A 240 -43.00 7.15 3.36
N CYS A 241 -42.87 8.39 2.88
CA CYS A 241 -42.54 9.55 3.72
C CYS A 241 -43.77 10.11 4.46
N ALA A 242 -44.98 9.75 4.03
CA ALA A 242 -46.23 10.35 4.48
C ALA A 242 -46.92 9.48 5.54
N LEU A 243 -46.78 9.84 6.82
CA LEU A 243 -47.44 9.14 7.93
C LEU A 243 -48.97 9.03 7.74
N THR A 244 -49.59 10.00 7.06
CA THR A 244 -51.02 10.01 6.70
C THR A 244 -51.46 8.82 5.83
N VAL A 245 -50.55 8.19 5.07
CA VAL A 245 -50.81 6.95 4.31
C VAL A 245 -51.06 5.76 5.26
N LEU A 246 -50.45 5.79 6.45
CA LEU A 246 -50.59 4.77 7.49
C LEU A 246 -51.74 5.05 8.47
N GLU A 247 -52.17 6.31 8.60
CA GLU A 247 -53.21 6.76 9.55
C GLU A 247 -54.66 6.49 9.09
N ASN A 248 -54.92 6.37 7.78
CA ASN A 248 -56.27 6.26 7.21
C ASN A 248 -56.86 4.83 7.28
N ASP A 249 -56.99 4.26 8.48
CA ASP A 249 -57.55 2.91 8.76
C ASP A 249 -56.87 1.72 8.04
N THR A 250 -55.80 1.96 7.28
CA THR A 250 -55.04 0.97 6.51
C THR A 250 -54.02 0.20 7.35
N TYR A 251 -53.33 0.85 8.30
CA TYR A 251 -52.26 0.22 9.07
C TYR A 251 -52.24 0.58 10.56
N LEU A 252 -52.17 1.87 10.92
CA LEU A 252 -52.08 2.28 12.33
C LEU A 252 -53.39 1.99 13.09
N GLY A 253 -54.53 2.22 12.45
CA GLY A 253 -55.87 2.00 13.01
C GLY A 253 -56.37 0.54 13.01
N ASN A 254 -55.65 -0.39 12.38
CA ASN A 254 -56.03 -1.81 12.35
C ASN A 254 -55.74 -2.53 13.69
N SER A 255 -56.23 -3.76 13.85
CA SER A 255 -55.96 -4.61 15.03
C SER A 255 -55.34 -5.95 14.64
N GLY A 256 -54.30 -6.36 15.37
CA GLY A 256 -53.53 -7.59 15.14
C GLY A 256 -52.03 -7.32 15.07
N GLU A 257 -51.23 -8.32 15.46
CA GLU A 257 -49.77 -8.23 15.61
C GLU A 257 -49.09 -7.65 14.36
N ARG A 258 -48.47 -6.48 14.51
CA ARG A 258 -47.85 -5.76 13.38
C ARG A 258 -46.65 -4.93 13.82
N THR A 259 -45.66 -4.83 12.92
CA THR A 259 -44.39 -4.13 13.14
C THR A 259 -44.23 -3.00 12.14
N LEU A 260 -44.07 -1.78 12.66
CA LEU A 260 -43.76 -0.58 11.89
C LEU A 260 -42.27 -0.25 12.00
N PHE A 261 -41.55 -0.30 10.89
CA PHE A 261 -40.20 0.23 10.80
C PHE A 261 -40.27 1.74 10.56
N SER A 262 -39.71 2.49 11.50
CA SER A 262 -39.29 3.89 11.35
C SER A 262 -37.84 3.87 10.87
N VAL A 263 -37.54 4.39 9.68
CA VAL A 263 -36.18 4.39 9.14
C VAL A 263 -35.72 5.83 8.91
N GLU A 264 -34.73 6.30 9.65
CA GLU A 264 -33.97 7.50 9.27
C GLU A 264 -33.12 7.16 8.05
N ALA A 265 -33.61 7.50 6.86
CA ALA A 265 -32.94 7.23 5.59
C ALA A 265 -32.12 8.45 5.14
N ILE A 266 -30.89 8.20 4.70
CA ILE A 266 -29.90 9.22 4.32
C ILE A 266 -29.69 9.26 2.80
N ASN A 267 -29.85 8.14 2.08
CA ASN A 267 -29.61 8.05 0.62
C ASN A 267 -30.76 7.41 -0.18
N GLY A 268 -32.00 7.46 0.34
CA GLY A 268 -33.18 6.90 -0.34
C GLY A 268 -33.43 7.51 -1.72
N ARG A 269 -34.02 6.73 -2.62
CA ARG A 269 -34.34 7.14 -3.99
C ARG A 269 -35.83 7.38 -4.15
N THR A 270 -36.23 8.58 -4.60
CA THR A 270 -37.63 8.86 -4.94
C THR A 270 -37.95 8.28 -6.32
N VAL A 271 -38.98 7.44 -6.42
CA VAL A 271 -39.40 6.83 -7.70
C VAL A 271 -40.62 7.50 -8.32
N ARG A 272 -41.19 8.53 -7.70
CA ARG A 272 -42.48 9.14 -8.08
C ARG A 272 -42.59 9.54 -9.56
N ALA A 273 -41.51 10.05 -10.16
CA ALA A 273 -41.48 10.46 -11.56
C ALA A 273 -41.55 9.27 -12.56
N HIS A 274 -41.22 8.07 -12.10
CA HIS A 274 -41.12 6.84 -12.89
C HIS A 274 -42.17 5.78 -12.48
N SER A 275 -42.70 5.85 -11.25
CA SER A 275 -43.79 5.02 -10.75
C SER A 275 -45.09 5.19 -11.56
N HIS A 276 -45.91 4.14 -11.59
CA HIS A 276 -47.29 4.20 -12.07
C HIS A 276 -48.13 5.12 -11.17
N PHE A 277 -47.86 5.17 -9.87
CA PHE A 277 -48.54 6.01 -8.89
C PHE A 277 -47.91 7.41 -8.74
N VAL A 278 -47.96 8.20 -9.81
CA VAL A 278 -47.34 9.56 -9.90
C VAL A 278 -47.80 10.59 -8.85
N THR A 279 -48.84 10.28 -8.07
CA THR A 279 -49.38 11.10 -6.99
C THR A 279 -48.79 10.80 -5.61
N GLU A 280 -48.03 9.71 -5.46
CA GLU A 280 -47.50 9.26 -4.17
C GLU A 280 -45.96 9.40 -4.10
N ASP A 281 -45.45 9.88 -2.98
CA ASP A 281 -44.02 10.02 -2.73
C ASP A 281 -43.45 8.71 -2.14
N GLU A 282 -43.26 7.72 -3.01
CA GLU A 282 -42.57 6.47 -2.71
C GLU A 282 -41.05 6.65 -2.69
N ILE A 283 -40.40 6.19 -1.61
CA ILE A 283 -38.94 6.12 -1.49
C ILE A 283 -38.51 4.65 -1.45
N LEU A 284 -37.61 4.26 -2.35
CA LEU A 284 -36.92 2.98 -2.28
C LEU A 284 -35.57 3.13 -1.56
N LEU A 285 -35.31 2.17 -0.68
CA LEU A 285 -33.99 1.94 -0.11
C LEU A 285 -33.30 0.83 -0.92
N LEU A 286 -31.98 0.91 -1.01
CA LEU A 286 -31.19 -0.01 -1.82
C LEU A 286 -31.00 -1.35 -1.07
N PRO A 287 -31.05 -2.50 -1.75
CA PRO A 287 -30.70 -3.78 -1.14
C PRO A 287 -29.25 -3.74 -0.65
N GLY A 288 -29.01 -4.21 0.57
CA GLY A 288 -27.70 -4.10 1.21
C GLY A 288 -27.53 -2.89 2.15
N THR A 289 -28.53 -2.01 2.27
CA THR A 289 -28.44 -0.84 3.16
C THR A 289 -28.25 -1.26 4.63
N TYR A 290 -27.16 -0.84 5.25
CA TYR A 290 -26.87 -1.08 6.67
C TYR A 290 -27.60 -0.09 7.58
N MET A 291 -28.14 -0.60 8.69
CA MET A 291 -28.88 0.16 9.69
C MET A 291 -28.58 -0.37 11.10
N GLU A 292 -28.68 0.49 12.10
CA GLU A 292 -28.68 0.10 13.52
C GLU A 292 -30.06 0.32 14.13
N VAL A 293 -30.56 -0.67 14.87
CA VAL A 293 -31.75 -0.50 15.74
C VAL A 293 -31.41 0.45 16.88
N GLN A 294 -31.85 1.71 16.80
CA GLN A 294 -31.64 2.70 17.87
C GLN A 294 -32.56 2.42 19.07
N SER A 295 -33.82 2.05 18.79
CA SER A 295 -34.81 1.77 19.82
C SER A 295 -35.95 0.89 19.29
N GLN A 296 -36.65 0.25 20.20
CA GLN A 296 -37.95 -0.35 19.92
C GLN A 296 -38.94 -0.05 21.05
N PHE A 297 -40.21 0.14 20.72
CA PHE A 297 -41.27 0.38 21.69
C PHE A 297 -42.65 -0.03 21.13
N SER A 298 -43.57 -0.39 22.02
CA SER A 298 -44.92 -0.85 21.65
C SER A 298 -45.97 0.18 22.09
N PRO A 299 -46.40 1.13 21.23
CA PRO A 299 -47.42 2.12 21.59
C PRO A 299 -48.82 1.52 21.78
N ALA A 300 -49.06 0.31 21.28
CA ALA A 300 -50.22 -0.52 21.59
C ALA A 300 -49.78 -1.98 21.82
N PRO A 301 -50.60 -2.85 22.43
CA PRO A 301 -50.22 -4.24 22.71
C PRO A 301 -49.91 -5.09 21.48
N ASP A 302 -50.43 -4.68 20.31
CA ASP A 302 -50.38 -5.38 19.03
C ASP A 302 -49.67 -4.57 17.92
N LEU A 303 -49.08 -3.41 18.27
CA LEU A 303 -48.28 -2.57 17.39
C LEU A 303 -46.90 -2.35 18.00
N HIS A 304 -45.89 -2.85 17.31
CA HIS A 304 -44.48 -2.66 17.67
C HIS A 304 -43.85 -1.66 16.69
N ILE A 305 -43.10 -0.69 17.21
CA ILE A 305 -42.30 0.24 16.41
C ILE A 305 -40.83 -0.10 16.63
N ILE A 306 -40.11 -0.31 15.53
CA ILE A 306 -38.66 -0.48 15.50
C ILE A 306 -38.09 0.76 14.81
N HIS A 307 -37.23 1.50 15.51
CA HIS A 307 -36.54 2.66 14.95
C HIS A 307 -35.15 2.26 14.50
N LEU A 308 -34.99 2.23 13.17
CA LEU A 308 -33.74 1.98 12.47
C LEU A 308 -33.13 3.33 12.07
N LYS A 309 -31.85 3.51 12.36
CA LYS A 309 -31.06 4.57 11.75
C LYS A 309 -30.21 3.98 10.65
N GLN A 310 -30.32 4.52 9.43
CA GLN A 310 -29.33 4.22 8.40
C GLN A 310 -27.98 4.74 8.89
N ILE A 311 -27.00 3.85 9.00
CA ILE A 311 -25.62 4.23 9.28
C ILE A 311 -25.13 4.94 8.01
N GLN A 312 -24.45 6.09 8.14
CA GLN A 312 -23.77 6.67 6.98
C GLN A 312 -22.80 5.63 6.44
N PRO A 313 -22.97 5.15 5.21
CA PRO A 313 -22.01 4.22 4.66
C PRO A 313 -20.77 5.03 4.29
N VAL A 314 -19.58 4.50 4.60
CA VAL A 314 -18.29 5.13 4.24
C VAL A 314 -18.24 5.35 2.72
N GLU A 315 -18.87 4.45 1.94
CA GLU A 315 -19.05 4.55 0.49
C GLU A 315 -20.47 4.15 0.08
N THR A 316 -21.06 4.80 -0.94
CA THR A 316 -22.43 4.48 -1.39
C THR A 316 -22.46 3.19 -2.19
N LEU A 317 -22.63 2.08 -1.46
CA LEU A 317 -22.44 0.71 -1.91
C LEU A 317 -23.36 0.29 -3.08
N LEU A 318 -22.94 0.57 -4.32
CA LEU A 318 -23.66 0.31 -5.57
C LEU A 318 -22.72 -0.11 -6.72
N GLU A 319 -22.04 -1.23 -6.53
CA GLU A 319 -21.45 -1.99 -7.64
C GLU A 319 -22.52 -2.51 -8.61
N LEU A 320 -22.18 -2.53 -9.89
CA LEU A 320 -22.88 -3.27 -10.93
C LEU A 320 -22.45 -4.75 -10.86
N PRO A 321 -23.40 -5.71 -10.83
CA PRO A 321 -24.15 -5.95 -9.60
C PRO A 321 -24.09 -7.42 -9.15
N PHE A 322 -23.90 -7.60 -7.83
CA PHE A 322 -23.91 -8.86 -7.08
C PHE A 322 -22.65 -9.75 -7.12
N GLU A 323 -21.45 -9.19 -7.27
CA GLU A 323 -20.22 -9.93 -6.87
C GLU A 323 -20.09 -9.97 -5.32
N GLY A 324 -19.55 -11.06 -4.77
CA GLY A 324 -19.42 -11.28 -3.31
C GLY A 324 -20.71 -11.56 -2.50
N ALA A 325 -21.90 -11.17 -2.99
CA ALA A 325 -23.14 -11.24 -2.22
C ALA A 325 -23.68 -12.68 -1.99
N HIS A 326 -23.37 -13.27 -0.83
CA HIS A 326 -24.21 -14.32 -0.25
C HIS A 326 -25.60 -13.74 0.06
N LEU A 327 -26.59 -13.99 -0.81
CA LEU A 327 -27.99 -13.54 -0.62
C LEU A 327 -28.64 -14.02 0.71
N TYR A 328 -28.00 -14.94 1.44
CA TYR A 328 -28.52 -15.58 2.64
C TYR A 328 -27.59 -15.30 3.83
N PRO A 329 -28.12 -15.05 5.04
CA PRO A 329 -27.34 -15.33 6.24
C PRO A 329 -27.02 -16.84 6.29
N PRO A 330 -25.81 -17.25 6.71
CA PRO A 330 -25.43 -18.67 6.74
C PRO A 330 -26.31 -19.48 7.70
N GLU A 331 -26.65 -20.72 7.32
CA GLU A 331 -27.58 -21.59 8.08
C GLU A 331 -27.11 -21.86 9.53
N LYS A 332 -27.58 -21.06 10.49
CA LYS A 332 -27.56 -21.42 11.91
C LYS A 332 -28.94 -21.87 12.40
N LYS A 333 -29.13 -23.19 12.26
CA LYS A 333 -30.13 -24.08 12.88
C LYS A 333 -31.43 -24.35 12.11
N LYS A 334 -31.58 -25.64 11.80
CA LYS A 334 -32.80 -26.33 11.34
C LYS A 334 -34.05 -25.99 12.20
N VAL A 335 -34.90 -25.10 11.70
CA VAL A 335 -36.33 -25.06 12.05
C VAL A 335 -37.15 -25.08 10.75
N PRO A 336 -37.81 -26.19 10.39
CA PRO A 336 -38.45 -26.34 9.08
C PRO A 336 -39.81 -25.64 9.05
N TRP A 337 -39.87 -24.47 8.42
CA TRP A 337 -40.95 -23.49 8.60
C TRP A 337 -42.20 -23.69 7.72
N TYR A 338 -42.22 -24.62 6.75
CA TYR A 338 -43.46 -25.04 6.08
C TYR A 338 -43.62 -26.55 5.97
N LYS A 339 -44.66 -27.09 6.62
CA LYS A 339 -44.99 -28.52 6.59
C LYS A 339 -46.50 -28.77 6.49
N LYS A 340 -47.14 -28.50 5.34
CA LYS A 340 -48.41 -29.17 4.96
C LYS A 340 -48.87 -29.08 3.48
N ARG A 341 -48.53 -30.13 2.73
CA ARG A 341 -49.43 -30.89 1.81
C ARG A 341 -49.96 -30.25 0.49
N ARG A 342 -49.57 -30.94 -0.61
CA ARG A 342 -50.42 -31.63 -1.61
C ARG A 342 -50.86 -30.90 -2.92
N ILE A 343 -50.31 -31.40 -4.05
CA ILE A 343 -50.96 -32.27 -5.09
C ILE A 343 -51.13 -31.76 -6.55
N ILE A 344 -50.52 -32.54 -7.47
CA ILE A 344 -50.91 -32.90 -8.87
C ILE A 344 -50.75 -31.88 -10.02
N CYS A 345 -49.91 -32.28 -11.00
CA CYS A 345 -50.06 -32.37 -12.47
C CYS A 345 -50.69 -31.21 -13.31
N GLU A 346 -50.46 -31.10 -14.62
CA GLU A 346 -49.78 -31.99 -15.59
C GLU A 346 -49.18 -31.23 -16.79
N LEU A 347 -48.38 -31.95 -17.59
CA LEU A 347 -48.05 -31.79 -19.01
C LEU A 347 -48.37 -30.44 -19.72
N SER A 348 -47.29 -29.85 -20.25
CA SER A 348 -46.96 -29.88 -21.68
C SER A 348 -48.09 -29.74 -22.72
N LEU A 349 -47.82 -29.05 -23.84
CA LEU A 349 -47.01 -29.64 -24.93
C LEU A 349 -47.08 -28.78 -26.20
N LEU A 350 -45.90 -28.44 -26.74
CA LEU A 350 -45.67 -28.13 -28.17
C LEU A 350 -46.43 -26.93 -28.77
N VAL A 351 -46.21 -26.78 -30.08
CA VAL A 351 -46.96 -25.99 -31.07
C VAL A 351 -47.11 -24.49 -30.74
N ILE A 352 -46.41 -23.58 -31.43
CA ILE A 352 -46.21 -23.59 -32.89
C ILE A 352 -44.97 -22.80 -33.33
N LEU A 353 -44.22 -23.44 -34.26
CA LEU A 353 -43.26 -22.91 -35.23
C LEU A 353 -42.15 -21.98 -34.70
N CYS A 354 -40.88 -22.40 -34.69
CA CYS A 354 -40.06 -22.70 -35.88
C CYS A 354 -40.03 -21.56 -36.91
N LEU A 355 -38.87 -20.88 -36.95
CA LEU A 355 -38.37 -20.13 -38.11
C LEU A 355 -39.17 -18.84 -38.40
N ILE A 356 -38.62 -17.76 -38.95
CA ILE A 356 -37.46 -17.57 -39.85
C ILE A 356 -36.81 -16.22 -39.48
N GLY A 357 -35.50 -16.01 -39.74
CA GLY A 357 -35.05 -14.63 -39.97
C GLY A 357 -33.70 -14.17 -39.41
N ILE A 358 -32.69 -15.05 -39.36
CA ILE A 358 -31.29 -14.61 -39.40
C ILE A 358 -31.11 -13.58 -40.54
N SER A 359 -30.50 -12.41 -40.28
CA SER A 359 -29.26 -11.97 -40.96
C SER A 359 -28.81 -10.52 -40.64
N VAL A 360 -27.66 -10.43 -39.94
CA VAL A 360 -26.49 -9.56 -40.24
C VAL A 360 -26.65 -8.03 -40.33
N GLY A 361 -25.90 -7.32 -39.47
CA GLY A 361 -25.70 -5.87 -39.48
C GLY A 361 -24.35 -5.44 -38.86
N LEU A 362 -23.27 -6.10 -39.24
CA LEU A 362 -21.89 -5.88 -38.75
C LEU A 362 -21.32 -4.54 -39.28
N VAL A 363 -20.46 -3.83 -38.50
CA VAL A 363 -19.27 -2.99 -38.90
C VAL A 363 -19.11 -1.62 -38.19
N LEU A 364 -18.03 -1.52 -37.38
CA LEU A 364 -17.21 -0.35 -36.95
C LEU A 364 -17.79 0.79 -36.06
N GLY A 365 -17.04 1.14 -35.00
CA GLY A 365 -17.28 2.33 -34.16
C GLY A 365 -16.41 2.54 -32.92
N THR A 366 -15.07 2.64 -33.07
CA THR A 366 -14.09 3.26 -32.12
C THR A 366 -14.15 2.93 -30.61
N ARG A 367 -13.10 2.26 -30.10
CA ARG A 367 -12.76 2.23 -28.66
C ARG A 367 -12.62 3.65 -28.10
N ARG A 368 -13.20 3.89 -26.92
CA ARG A 368 -12.71 4.85 -25.92
C ARG A 368 -12.60 4.12 -24.60
N SER A 369 -11.39 4.06 -24.05
CA SER A 369 -11.13 3.58 -22.70
C SER A 369 -11.78 4.52 -21.68
N LEU A 370 -12.26 3.94 -20.58
CA LEU A 370 -12.57 4.62 -19.33
C LEU A 370 -11.69 3.96 -18.25
N PRO A 371 -11.16 4.73 -17.27
CA PRO A 371 -10.15 4.23 -16.34
C PRO A 371 -10.74 3.27 -15.30
N SER A 372 -9.90 2.33 -14.86
CA SER A 372 -10.25 1.20 -14.01
C SER A 372 -9.50 1.24 -12.67
N THR A 373 -10.16 1.72 -11.62
CA THR A 373 -9.87 1.24 -10.25
C THR A 373 -10.07 -0.29 -10.22
N CYS A 374 -9.26 -1.06 -9.49
CA CYS A 374 -9.34 -2.54 -9.53
C CYS A 374 -9.79 -3.18 -8.21
N THR A 375 -9.89 -4.51 -8.24
CA THR A 375 -10.26 -5.38 -7.13
C THR A 375 -9.17 -6.45 -6.84
N PRO A 376 -9.15 -7.07 -5.63
CA PRO A 376 -8.02 -7.90 -5.20
C PRO A 376 -8.31 -9.41 -5.25
N ARG A 377 -7.69 -10.17 -6.17
CA ARG A 377 -7.62 -11.64 -6.05
C ARG A 377 -6.36 -12.42 -6.39
N PHE A 378 -5.39 -11.87 -7.12
CA PHE A 378 -3.98 -12.34 -7.19
C PHE A 378 -3.76 -13.77 -7.76
N LEU A 379 -2.50 -14.18 -8.04
CA LEU A 379 -2.09 -15.60 -8.18
C LEU A 379 -1.21 -16.13 -7.02
N THR A 380 -0.05 -16.76 -7.24
CA THR A 380 0.71 -17.53 -6.21
C THR A 380 2.13 -17.90 -6.66
N GLY A 381 3.02 -18.26 -5.72
CA GLY A 381 3.92 -19.42 -5.92
C GLY A 381 4.11 -20.21 -4.61
N VAL A 382 4.71 -21.42 -4.67
CA VAL A 382 5.27 -22.17 -3.51
C VAL A 382 6.01 -23.48 -3.90
N LYS A 383 7.30 -23.55 -3.59
CA LYS A 383 8.14 -24.75 -3.31
C LYS A 383 8.90 -25.52 -4.43
N TYR A 384 9.48 -24.76 -5.36
CA TYR A 384 10.45 -25.03 -6.45
C TYR A 384 11.78 -25.83 -6.18
N ALA A 385 12.13 -26.28 -4.96
CA ALA A 385 13.42 -26.84 -4.40
C ALA A 385 14.78 -26.90 -5.21
N THR A 386 15.94 -26.52 -4.60
CA THR A 386 17.14 -25.90 -5.29
C THR A 386 18.42 -25.57 -4.39
N ALA A 387 19.28 -24.53 -4.68
CA ALA A 387 20.53 -24.12 -3.93
C ALA A 387 20.98 -22.57 -3.96
N ARG A 388 21.14 -21.80 -2.83
CA ARG A 388 21.81 -20.43 -2.71
C ARG A 388 21.34 -19.36 -1.63
N TYR A 389 22.08 -18.23 -1.32
CA TYR A 389 21.74 -17.07 -0.37
C TYR A 389 22.68 -15.76 -0.25
N PRO A 390 22.24 -14.52 0.25
CA PRO A 390 22.69 -13.14 -0.15
C PRO A 390 23.45 -12.03 0.64
N ILE A 391 23.91 -11.09 -0.23
CA ILE A 391 23.76 -9.62 -0.05
C ILE A 391 22.80 -8.94 -1.09
N SER A 392 23.19 -8.50 -2.33
CA SER A 392 22.62 -7.34 -3.15
C SER A 392 22.94 -7.34 -4.70
N VAL A 393 22.18 -6.64 -5.61
CA VAL A 393 22.41 -6.34 -7.08
C VAL A 393 21.62 -5.07 -7.52
N THR A 394 21.06 -5.04 -8.76
CA THR A 394 20.57 -3.93 -9.62
C THR A 394 19.86 -4.47 -10.90
N THR A 395 18.97 -3.74 -11.62
CA THR A 395 18.32 -4.20 -12.91
C THR A 395 17.82 -3.14 -13.93
N ALA A 396 18.26 -1.89 -13.94
CA ALA A 396 17.61 -0.82 -14.74
C ALA A 396 17.67 -0.96 -16.29
N ASP A 397 18.82 -0.67 -16.91
CA ASP A 397 19.21 -1.07 -18.26
C ASP A 397 20.68 -1.44 -18.19
N PHE A 398 21.09 -2.67 -18.52
CA PHE A 398 22.44 -2.98 -18.98
C PHE A 398 22.54 -3.55 -20.43
N ASN A 399 21.65 -4.45 -20.97
CA ASN A 399 22.03 -5.28 -22.15
C ASN A 399 21.09 -5.96 -23.22
N GLY A 400 20.04 -5.36 -23.78
CA GLY A 400 19.34 -5.88 -25.00
C GLY A 400 18.48 -7.18 -24.90
N ASP A 401 17.44 -7.36 -25.76
CA ASP A 401 16.44 -8.46 -25.67
C ASP A 401 14.96 -8.03 -25.95
N HIS A 402 14.27 -7.53 -24.92
CA HIS A 402 12.87 -7.07 -24.83
C HIS A 402 12.34 -6.90 -23.36
N ARG A 403 13.26 -6.77 -22.38
CA ARG A 403 13.23 -7.00 -20.92
C ARG A 403 14.47 -6.39 -20.21
N THR A 404 15.35 -7.25 -19.67
CA THR A 404 16.55 -7.04 -18.89
C THR A 404 17.34 -8.37 -18.78
N ASP A 405 18.58 -8.30 -18.28
CA ASP A 405 19.56 -9.36 -18.01
C ASP A 405 20.29 -9.05 -16.67
N LEU A 406 21.21 -9.87 -16.19
CA LEU A 406 21.57 -9.93 -14.78
C LEU A 406 23.00 -10.42 -14.55
N VAL A 407 23.50 -10.15 -13.34
CA VAL A 407 24.92 -10.32 -12.95
C VAL A 407 25.04 -10.27 -11.41
N VAL A 408 26.16 -10.68 -10.78
CA VAL A 408 26.66 -10.16 -9.47
C VAL A 408 26.81 -11.08 -8.22
N ALA A 409 26.21 -12.27 -7.91
CA ALA A 409 26.26 -12.82 -6.51
C ALA A 409 26.14 -14.39 -6.25
N ASN A 410 26.47 -15.05 -5.08
CA ASN A 410 26.72 -16.53 -4.71
C ASN A 410 27.14 -16.96 -3.25
N TYR A 411 26.56 -16.47 -2.15
CA TYR A 411 26.96 -16.71 -0.73
C TYR A 411 28.42 -16.48 -0.25
N ASP A 412 29.36 -17.45 -0.21
CA ASP A 412 30.43 -17.49 0.82
C ASP A 412 31.92 -17.37 0.44
N ASP A 413 32.41 -18.07 -0.60
CA ASP A 413 33.85 -18.11 -0.96
C ASP A 413 34.31 -16.78 -1.64
N PRO A 414 35.54 -16.58 -2.17
CA PRO A 414 35.98 -15.28 -2.70
C PRO A 414 35.48 -15.02 -4.13
N ILE A 415 34.21 -15.34 -4.43
CA ILE A 415 33.63 -15.40 -5.79
C ILE A 415 32.22 -14.72 -5.85
N VAL A 416 31.38 -14.80 -6.92
CA VAL A 416 30.00 -14.20 -7.03
C VAL A 416 28.88 -15.01 -7.71
N SER A 417 28.22 -14.70 -8.85
CA SER A 417 27.32 -15.61 -9.64
C SER A 417 26.20 -14.93 -10.47
N MET A 418 25.98 -15.48 -11.67
CA MET A 418 24.90 -15.24 -12.64
C MET A 418 24.98 -16.35 -13.72
N PHE A 419 23.99 -16.49 -14.64
CA PHE A 419 23.71 -17.71 -15.44
C PHE A 419 23.46 -17.64 -17.02
N LEU A 420 22.25 -17.53 -17.64
CA LEU A 420 22.01 -17.65 -19.14
C LEU A 420 20.51 -17.88 -19.61
N GLY A 421 19.97 -17.23 -20.67
CA GLY A 421 18.59 -17.43 -21.26
C GLY A 421 18.01 -16.26 -22.15
N ASN A 422 16.80 -15.70 -21.87
CA ASN A 422 16.00 -14.76 -22.73
C ASN A 422 14.96 -13.75 -22.03
N GLY A 423 15.13 -13.27 -20.77
CA GLY A 423 14.36 -12.27 -19.94
C GLY A 423 13.47 -12.47 -18.63
N ASP A 424 13.51 -13.56 -17.81
CA ASP A 424 12.87 -13.86 -16.45
C ASP A 424 12.82 -15.38 -16.03
N GLY A 425 12.65 -15.82 -14.75
CA GLY A 425 12.50 -17.26 -14.31
C GLY A 425 13.52 -17.97 -13.33
N THR A 426 14.09 -19.18 -13.66
CA THR A 426 14.97 -20.08 -12.80
C THR A 426 16.51 -20.52 -13.03
N PHE A 427 17.32 -20.36 -14.14
CA PHE A 427 18.84 -20.21 -14.04
C PHE A 427 20.02 -20.71 -15.01
N GLN A 428 20.28 -20.44 -16.33
CA GLN A 428 21.34 -21.14 -17.21
C GLN A 428 22.90 -20.83 -17.16
N THR A 429 23.67 -20.57 -18.26
CA THR A 429 25.17 -20.65 -18.26
C THR A 429 26.10 -19.74 -19.12
N GLN A 430 27.35 -19.47 -18.60
CA GLN A 430 28.72 -19.17 -19.16
C GLN A 430 29.41 -17.79 -18.85
N ILE A 431 30.64 -17.76 -18.25
CA ILE A 431 31.63 -16.60 -18.18
C ILE A 431 32.46 -16.48 -16.84
N THR A 432 33.35 -15.46 -16.59
CA THR A 432 34.26 -15.27 -15.38
C THR A 432 34.84 -13.84 -15.02
N TYR A 433 34.59 -13.19 -13.83
CA TYR A 433 34.93 -11.74 -13.48
C TYR A 433 35.40 -11.44 -11.98
N ALA A 434 35.62 -10.16 -11.50
CA ALA A 434 36.07 -9.77 -10.11
C ALA A 434 36.04 -8.22 -9.68
N THR A 435 36.09 -7.87 -8.35
CA THR A 435 36.27 -6.52 -7.67
C THR A 435 37.24 -6.55 -6.43
N GLY A 436 36.81 -6.44 -5.14
CA GLY A 436 37.60 -6.57 -3.88
C GLY A 436 36.78 -6.68 -2.54
N PRO A 437 37.37 -6.75 -1.32
CA PRO A 437 36.77 -7.46 -0.17
C PRO A 437 35.37 -7.07 0.41
N PHE A 438 34.55 -8.08 0.73
CA PHE A 438 33.36 -8.26 1.65
C PHE A 438 32.25 -7.14 1.84
N PRO A 439 31.34 -6.94 0.86
CA PRO A 439 30.13 -6.03 0.66
C PRO A 439 28.89 -5.71 1.56
N ILE A 440 28.28 -4.50 1.32
CA ILE A 440 26.84 -4.06 1.52
C ILE A 440 26.43 -2.58 1.13
N SER A 441 25.37 -2.36 0.30
CA SER A 441 24.44 -1.17 0.17
C SER A 441 24.58 -0.17 -1.04
N VAL A 442 23.54 0.44 -1.71
CA VAL A 442 23.57 1.65 -2.66
C VAL A 442 22.28 1.89 -3.55
N THR A 443 22.01 3.11 -4.13
CA THR A 443 21.04 3.40 -5.28
C THR A 443 21.55 4.36 -6.45
N THR A 444 20.76 5.10 -7.27
CA THR A 444 20.85 5.23 -8.79
C THR A 444 21.35 6.49 -9.63
N GLY A 445 22.15 6.38 -10.75
CA GLY A 445 22.27 7.41 -11.86
C GLY A 445 23.49 7.43 -12.92
N ASP A 446 23.85 8.57 -13.60
CA ASP A 446 24.46 8.86 -14.99
C ASP A 446 26.00 9.23 -15.27
N PHE A 447 27.01 8.93 -14.45
CA PHE A 447 28.43 9.45 -14.47
C PHE A 447 29.30 9.80 -15.74
N ASN A 448 28.99 9.50 -17.01
CA ASN A 448 29.65 9.99 -18.27
C ASN A 448 28.64 10.47 -19.37
N GLY A 449 27.33 10.45 -19.11
CA GLY A 449 26.32 11.26 -19.82
C GLY A 449 26.21 11.13 -21.35
N ASP A 450 25.66 10.02 -21.83
CA ASP A 450 25.04 9.90 -23.17
C ASP A 450 23.63 9.37 -23.02
N LYS A 451 23.48 8.15 -22.48
CA LYS A 451 22.22 7.47 -22.10
C LYS A 451 22.44 6.10 -21.39
N ARG A 452 23.67 5.64 -21.11
CA ARG A 452 24.09 4.25 -20.80
C ARG A 452 23.94 3.59 -19.37
N THR A 453 23.01 3.97 -18.51
CA THR A 453 22.54 3.24 -17.29
C THR A 453 23.51 2.39 -16.44
N ASP A 454 24.12 2.99 -15.41
CA ASP A 454 25.33 2.53 -14.71
C ASP A 454 25.28 2.46 -13.18
N LEU A 455 26.20 1.68 -12.58
CA LEU A 455 26.42 1.67 -11.14
C LEU A 455 27.79 2.16 -10.66
N ALA A 456 27.89 2.43 -9.35
CA ALA A 456 29.12 2.13 -8.61
C ALA A 456 28.77 1.44 -7.29
N VAL A 457 29.79 1.13 -6.48
CA VAL A 457 29.76 0.90 -5.02
C VAL A 457 31.20 1.10 -4.50
N ALA A 458 31.53 0.89 -3.21
CA ALA A 458 32.91 1.11 -2.70
C ALA A 458 33.32 0.21 -1.50
N ASN A 459 34.23 0.70 -0.63
CA ASN A 459 35.50 0.01 -0.27
C ASN A 459 35.82 -0.11 1.25
N SER A 460 35.07 -0.91 2.01
CA SER A 460 34.66 -0.47 3.34
C SER A 460 35.29 -1.11 4.60
N GLY A 461 36.51 -1.67 4.51
CA GLY A 461 37.20 -2.37 5.62
C GLY A 461 38.73 -2.49 5.48
N ASP A 462 39.32 -2.03 4.37
CA ASP A 462 40.75 -1.71 4.33
C ASP A 462 41.17 -0.47 3.49
N ASN A 463 41.57 -0.63 2.21
CA ASN A 463 42.64 0.18 1.64
C ASN A 463 42.56 0.82 0.23
N THR A 464 41.54 0.69 -0.66
CA THR A 464 41.63 1.37 -2.00
C THR A 464 40.27 1.71 -2.71
N VAL A 465 40.26 2.44 -3.87
CA VAL A 465 39.15 3.06 -4.69
C VAL A 465 39.21 2.76 -6.21
N SER A 466 38.13 2.90 -7.04
CA SER A 466 38.28 2.79 -8.52
C SER A 466 37.35 3.40 -9.64
N ILE A 467 36.02 3.65 -9.55
CA ILE A 467 35.15 4.28 -10.63
C ILE A 467 34.86 3.47 -11.95
N LEU A 468 33.75 3.65 -12.71
CA LEU A 468 33.17 2.70 -13.71
C LEU A 468 32.29 3.41 -14.80
N LEU A 469 32.41 3.21 -16.15
CA LEU A 469 32.01 4.26 -17.15
C LEU A 469 31.63 4.12 -18.73
N SER A 470 31.14 3.06 -19.40
CA SER A 470 30.85 3.05 -20.90
C SER A 470 31.69 2.27 -21.99
N ASP A 471 31.36 1.06 -22.53
CA ASP A 471 32.15 0.29 -23.58
C ASP A 471 31.44 -0.25 -24.88
N ALA A 472 31.51 -1.55 -25.27
CA ALA A 472 31.36 -2.05 -26.67
C ALA A 472 30.53 -3.34 -26.99
N ASP A 473 30.92 -4.57 -26.59
CA ASP A 473 30.24 -5.89 -26.88
C ASP A 473 30.61 -6.97 -25.82
N GLN A 474 30.98 -6.49 -24.64
CA GLN A 474 31.78 -7.15 -23.62
C GLN A 474 31.20 -6.90 -22.21
N ILE A 475 29.87 -6.77 -22.06
CA ILE A 475 29.10 -6.04 -21.03
C ILE A 475 29.74 -5.17 -19.95
N PHE A 476 30.84 -5.44 -19.22
CA PHE A 476 31.28 -4.57 -18.11
C PHE A 476 32.81 -4.43 -17.96
N GLN A 477 33.49 -3.30 -18.24
CA GLN A 477 34.99 -3.13 -18.18
C GLN A 477 35.64 -3.32 -16.77
N SER A 478 36.75 -2.63 -16.43
CA SER A 478 37.84 -3.23 -15.64
C SER A 478 38.69 -2.36 -14.68
N GLN A 479 38.81 -2.80 -13.41
CA GLN A 479 39.21 -1.96 -12.25
C GLN A 479 40.63 -1.34 -12.25
N LEU A 480 40.89 -0.46 -11.28
CA LEU A 480 42.10 0.36 -11.16
C LEU A 480 42.64 0.63 -9.72
N THR A 481 41.91 0.44 -8.61
CA THR A 481 42.40 0.31 -7.17
C THR A 481 43.41 1.35 -6.59
N TYR A 482 43.00 2.29 -5.71
CA TYR A 482 43.74 3.52 -5.32
C TYR A 482 43.60 3.98 -3.78
N THR A 483 44.53 4.54 -2.91
CA THR A 483 44.42 4.69 -1.38
C THR A 483 44.41 6.08 -0.53
N THR A 484 43.42 6.40 0.41
CA THR A 484 43.43 7.32 1.67
C THR A 484 42.51 7.16 3.02
N GLY A 485 41.14 7.14 3.19
CA GLY A 485 40.35 7.21 4.53
C GLY A 485 39.06 6.34 4.92
N SER A 486 38.73 6.10 6.25
CA SER A 486 38.05 4.98 7.06
C SER A 486 36.84 4.08 6.59
N SER A 487 36.42 3.03 7.35
CA SER A 487 35.58 1.82 7.02
C SER A 487 34.02 1.83 7.15
N PRO A 488 33.15 1.68 6.12
CA PRO A 488 31.67 1.47 6.32
C PRO A 488 30.79 0.49 5.44
N TYR A 489 30.16 0.93 4.31
CA TYR A 489 28.83 0.53 3.73
C TYR A 489 28.48 1.28 2.36
N PHE A 490 27.19 1.28 1.92
CA PHE A 490 26.31 2.24 1.14
C PHE A 490 26.79 3.59 0.52
N VAL A 491 26.07 4.21 -0.45
CA VAL A 491 25.87 5.67 -0.77
C VAL A 491 24.91 5.95 -1.98
N THR A 492 24.82 7.20 -2.48
CA THR A 492 24.00 7.86 -3.54
C THR A 492 24.51 9.35 -3.79
N VAL A 493 23.83 10.28 -4.50
CA VAL A 493 24.15 11.67 -5.00
C VAL A 493 24.12 12.84 -4.03
N GLY A 494 24.84 13.93 -4.42
CA GLY A 494 24.77 15.37 -4.06
C GLY A 494 24.98 16.39 -5.20
N ASP A 495 25.09 17.72 -4.96
CA ASP A 495 25.48 18.75 -5.98
C ASP A 495 25.93 20.16 -5.42
N PHE A 496 25.07 21.06 -4.90
CA PHE A 496 25.38 22.44 -4.45
C PHE A 496 25.69 23.58 -5.48
N ASN A 497 25.42 23.43 -6.77
CA ASN A 497 25.60 24.44 -7.86
C ASN A 497 24.64 24.31 -9.08
N GLY A 498 24.19 23.12 -9.49
CA GLY A 498 23.16 22.86 -10.52
C GLY A 498 23.50 23.13 -12.00
N ASP A 499 24.17 22.18 -12.67
CA ASP A 499 23.94 21.82 -14.07
C ASP A 499 24.37 20.35 -14.39
N LYS A 500 23.43 19.41 -14.16
CA LYS A 500 23.35 17.99 -14.57
C LYS A 500 24.60 17.08 -14.30
N ARG A 501 25.37 17.31 -13.21
CA ARG A 501 26.62 16.58 -12.70
C ARG A 501 26.50 15.95 -11.27
N THR A 502 27.48 15.87 -10.32
CA THR A 502 27.20 15.49 -8.86
C THR A 502 28.27 15.84 -7.77
N ASP A 503 27.84 16.17 -6.53
CA ASP A 503 28.61 16.28 -5.26
C ASP A 503 28.27 15.21 -4.17
N LEU A 504 28.92 15.27 -3.01
CA LEU A 504 29.25 14.13 -2.12
C LEU A 504 28.33 13.49 -1.01
N ALA A 505 27.53 12.43 -1.18
CA ALA A 505 26.60 11.92 -0.10
C ALA A 505 27.15 11.07 1.10
N VAL A 506 28.22 11.54 1.75
CA VAL A 506 29.31 10.78 2.40
C VAL A 506 29.17 9.66 3.46
N ALA A 507 28.09 9.57 4.25
CA ALA A 507 27.90 8.76 5.48
C ALA A 507 28.96 7.71 6.01
N ASN A 508 29.54 7.92 7.21
CA ASN A 508 30.84 7.32 7.61
C ASN A 508 31.00 6.54 8.94
N SER A 509 31.30 5.23 8.87
CA SER A 509 32.02 4.26 9.77
C SER A 509 32.62 4.80 11.11
N ARG A 510 32.68 3.95 12.17
CA ARG A 510 33.06 4.20 13.58
C ARG A 510 34.19 5.20 13.91
N ASP A 511 35.08 5.49 12.96
CA ASP A 511 36.45 5.97 13.19
C ASP A 511 36.87 7.15 12.25
N ASN A 512 36.30 8.37 12.24
CA ASN A 512 35.31 8.99 13.14
C ASN A 512 34.37 10.08 12.51
N THR A 513 34.48 10.49 11.24
CA THR A 513 33.99 11.81 10.72
C THR A 513 33.07 11.72 9.45
N VAL A 514 33.33 12.35 8.26
CA VAL A 514 32.69 12.05 6.93
C VAL A 514 33.63 12.20 5.73
N SER A 515 33.24 11.73 4.54
CA SER A 515 33.66 12.27 3.23
C SER A 515 32.59 13.22 2.62
N ILE A 516 32.95 14.18 1.75
CA ILE A 516 32.10 14.97 0.81
C ILE A 516 33.05 15.42 -0.35
N LEU A 517 32.54 15.58 -1.56
CA LEU A 517 33.30 15.62 -2.82
C LEU A 517 32.47 16.40 -3.87
N LEU A 518 32.97 16.58 -5.10
CA LEU A 518 32.48 17.54 -6.11
C LEU A 518 32.88 17.16 -7.54
N GLY A 519 31.91 16.84 -8.40
CA GLY A 519 32.10 16.05 -9.66
C GLY A 519 32.16 16.84 -10.97
N ASN A 520 32.71 16.24 -12.03
CA ASN A 520 32.84 16.93 -13.32
C ASN A 520 32.75 16.07 -14.60
N GLY A 521 32.05 14.94 -14.55
CA GLY A 521 31.59 14.21 -15.72
C GLY A 521 32.59 13.25 -16.34
N ASP A 522 33.63 12.87 -15.61
CA ASP A 522 34.54 11.79 -15.98
C ASP A 522 34.87 10.87 -14.80
N GLY A 523 33.97 10.85 -13.79
CA GLY A 523 34.20 10.32 -12.44
C GLY A 523 35.65 10.28 -11.87
N THR A 524 36.20 11.33 -11.16
CA THR A 524 37.55 11.37 -10.42
C THR A 524 37.65 12.14 -9.03
N PHE A 525 38.75 12.72 -8.43
CA PHE A 525 38.80 12.98 -6.91
C PHE A 525 39.61 14.08 -6.00
N GLN A 526 39.91 15.39 -6.24
CA GLN A 526 40.88 16.37 -5.47
C GLN A 526 40.91 16.67 -3.87
N ILE A 527 41.89 17.45 -3.28
CA ILE A 527 42.66 17.32 -1.93
C ILE A 527 42.41 18.15 -0.58
N GLN A 528 42.42 17.47 0.62
CA GLN A 528 42.74 17.77 2.09
C GLN A 528 41.81 18.30 3.30
N ILE A 529 41.24 17.44 4.21
CA ILE A 529 41.15 17.43 5.76
C ILE A 529 40.05 18.02 6.77
N THR A 530 38.95 17.32 7.20
CA THR A 530 38.21 17.21 8.57
C THR A 530 37.11 18.16 9.24
N TYR A 531 36.05 17.59 9.92
CA TYR A 531 34.92 18.18 10.79
C TYR A 531 34.07 17.14 11.68
N GLY A 532 32.70 17.17 11.86
CA GLY A 532 31.87 16.23 12.75
C GLY A 532 30.27 16.27 12.82
N THR A 533 29.50 15.13 13.00
CA THR A 533 28.04 14.97 13.43
C THR A 533 27.82 14.16 14.75
N GLY A 534 27.91 12.82 14.76
CA GLY A 534 27.60 11.94 15.92
C GLY A 534 28.40 10.62 16.10
N ARG A 535 28.02 9.71 17.03
CA ARG A 535 28.85 8.60 17.58
C ARG A 535 28.24 7.18 17.40
N PHE A 536 28.85 6.31 16.58
CA PHE A 536 28.21 5.11 16.01
C PHE A 536 27.15 5.19 14.86
N PRO A 537 26.80 6.35 14.20
CA PRO A 537 25.86 6.64 13.07
C PRO A 537 25.47 5.74 11.83
N ILE A 538 24.28 5.79 11.14
CA ILE A 538 23.82 4.83 10.06
C ILE A 538 23.08 5.23 8.69
N SER A 539 22.99 6.42 8.04
CA SER A 539 22.34 6.65 6.67
C SER A 539 22.57 7.95 5.82
N VAL A 540 21.79 8.29 4.74
CA VAL A 540 21.77 9.51 3.81
C VAL A 540 20.61 9.50 2.74
N THR A 541 19.99 10.54 2.08
CA THR A 541 18.95 10.58 0.93
C THR A 541 18.82 11.88 0.02
N THR A 542 17.69 12.29 -0.65
CA THR A 542 17.17 13.69 -0.90
C THR A 542 15.72 13.89 -1.49
N GLY A 543 15.09 15.11 -1.48
CA GLY A 543 13.63 15.42 -1.62
C GLY A 543 13.11 16.92 -1.77
N ASP A 544 12.01 17.51 -1.14
CA ASP A 544 11.78 19.02 -0.86
C ASP A 544 11.31 19.61 0.51
N PHE A 545 12.30 20.05 1.29
CA PHE A 545 12.24 20.55 2.64
C PHE A 545 11.72 21.97 2.77
N ASN A 546 12.10 22.89 1.85
CA ASN A 546 12.48 24.22 2.34
C ASN A 546 12.33 25.54 1.48
N GLY A 547 12.80 25.81 0.22
CA GLY A 547 12.45 27.10 -0.52
C GLY A 547 13.21 27.89 -1.69
N ASP A 548 14.40 27.59 -2.26
CA ASP A 548 14.89 27.88 -3.67
C ASP A 548 15.91 26.84 -4.27
N ASN A 549 15.56 26.06 -5.31
CA ASN A 549 15.76 24.57 -5.42
C ASN A 549 17.21 24.16 -5.29
N LYS A 550 17.46 23.28 -4.30
CA LYS A 550 18.72 22.93 -3.64
C LYS A 550 18.46 21.85 -2.53
N PRO A 551 18.78 20.57 -2.71
CA PRO A 551 18.74 19.48 -1.73
C PRO A 551 19.74 19.35 -0.53
N ASP A 552 19.49 18.50 0.49
CA ASP A 552 19.76 18.85 1.92
C ASP A 552 19.61 17.58 2.91
N LEU A 553 20.39 17.39 4.03
CA LEU A 553 20.90 16.04 4.61
C LEU A 553 20.22 15.41 5.91
N ALA A 554 19.41 14.33 5.92
CA ALA A 554 18.62 13.82 7.09
C ALA A 554 19.30 13.04 8.31
N VAL A 555 20.47 13.47 8.77
CA VAL A 555 21.47 12.85 9.71
C VAL A 555 21.04 12.35 11.14
N ALA A 556 20.06 11.45 11.36
CA ALA A 556 19.50 11.19 12.73
C ALA A 556 19.93 9.91 13.55
N ASN A 557 19.85 9.84 14.92
CA ASN A 557 20.94 9.23 15.77
C ASN A 557 20.78 8.12 16.88
N SER A 558 20.80 6.80 16.54
CA SER A 558 21.29 5.55 17.29
C SER A 558 21.67 5.58 18.75
N VAL A 559 22.79 4.93 19.07
CA VAL A 559 23.43 4.70 20.38
C VAL A 559 23.30 5.84 21.44
N GLU A 560 22.87 7.05 21.08
CA GLU A 560 22.58 8.24 21.91
C GLU A 560 21.07 8.55 22.17
N SER A 561 20.54 9.66 21.62
CA SER A 561 19.33 10.35 22.13
C SER A 561 18.39 10.98 21.08
N THR A 562 18.76 11.19 19.79
CA THR A 562 18.17 12.34 19.04
C THR A 562 17.74 12.12 17.56
N VAL A 563 16.86 13.04 17.11
CA VAL A 563 16.41 13.47 15.78
C VAL A 563 16.08 14.99 15.91
N SER A 564 16.02 15.79 14.84
CA SER A 564 16.43 17.22 14.86
C SER A 564 16.12 18.12 13.62
N ILE A 565 17.10 18.44 12.70
CA ILE A 565 17.03 19.05 11.31
C ILE A 565 17.70 20.45 11.10
N LEU A 566 18.02 20.86 9.85
CA LEU A 566 19.02 21.93 9.47
C LEU A 566 18.74 22.70 8.11
N LEU A 567 19.74 23.17 7.30
CA LEU A 567 19.77 24.04 6.07
C LEU A 567 21.19 24.54 5.58
N GLY A 568 21.41 24.85 4.28
CA GLY A 568 22.40 25.86 3.80
C GLY A 568 22.18 26.56 2.42
N ASN A 569 23.20 26.73 1.54
CA ASN A 569 23.21 27.20 0.13
C ASN A 569 24.62 27.22 -0.59
N GLY A 570 25.34 26.10 -0.81
CA GLY A 570 26.74 26.09 -1.33
C GLY A 570 27.90 25.69 -0.37
N ASP A 571 28.94 26.55 -0.14
CA ASP A 571 30.31 26.40 0.50
C ASP A 571 30.55 26.75 2.01
N GLY A 572 31.26 25.85 2.76
CA GLY A 572 31.77 25.73 4.16
C GLY A 572 30.97 26.15 5.45
N THR A 573 30.46 25.33 6.41
CA THR A 573 30.36 23.85 6.74
C THR A 573 29.12 23.36 7.62
N PHE A 574 27.86 23.38 7.13
CA PHE A 574 26.41 23.10 7.51
C PHE A 574 25.54 23.87 8.61
N GLN A 575 25.19 25.18 8.62
CA GLN A 575 24.59 26.02 9.75
C GLN A 575 25.07 26.00 11.27
N SER A 576 24.45 25.46 12.37
CA SER A 576 25.08 25.15 13.74
C SER A 576 24.30 24.20 14.75
N GLN A 577 24.74 22.95 15.07
CA GLN A 577 23.97 21.72 15.56
C GLN A 577 23.85 21.37 17.09
N VAL A 578 22.67 21.24 17.77
CA VAL A 578 22.47 20.71 19.18
C VAL A 578 21.05 20.12 19.61
N GLU A 579 21.02 18.95 20.30
CA GLU A 579 20.09 18.26 21.31
C GLU A 579 18.55 17.93 21.13
N TYR A 580 18.08 16.65 21.35
CA TYR A 580 16.65 16.22 21.67
C TYR A 580 16.39 14.76 22.25
N ASN A 581 15.17 14.15 22.17
CA ASN A 581 14.67 12.85 22.78
C ASN A 581 13.26 12.36 22.26
N THR A 582 12.72 11.09 22.27
CA THR A 582 13.27 9.70 22.38
C THR A 582 12.31 8.46 22.01
N GLY A 583 12.66 7.42 21.18
CA GLY A 583 12.19 5.97 21.11
C GLY A 583 13.20 4.73 20.83
N ASN A 584 13.28 3.67 21.67
CA ASN A 584 14.43 2.71 21.93
C ASN A 584 15.85 2.69 21.30
N SER A 585 16.15 1.92 20.25
CA SER A 585 17.51 1.72 19.68
C SER A 585 17.74 1.80 18.11
N PRO A 586 16.91 2.49 17.26
CA PRO A 586 17.23 3.00 15.88
C PRO A 586 17.73 2.19 14.63
N HIS A 587 17.27 2.49 13.37
CA HIS A 587 17.64 1.83 12.09
C HIS A 587 17.13 2.28 10.63
N SER A 588 16.29 3.26 10.22
CA SER A 588 16.00 3.69 8.77
C SER A 588 15.84 5.22 8.53
N VAL A 589 15.69 5.73 7.28
CA VAL A 589 15.05 7.02 6.86
C VAL A 589 14.22 6.75 5.52
N THR A 590 13.45 7.62 4.82
CA THR A 590 12.97 7.49 3.39
C THR A 590 12.67 8.88 2.69
N THR A 591 12.06 9.01 1.47
CA THR A 591 11.52 10.32 0.94
C THR A 591 10.13 10.34 0.22
N ALA A 592 9.27 11.38 0.48
CA ALA A 592 7.97 11.95 -0.03
C ALA A 592 6.83 12.67 0.87
N ASP A 593 5.63 13.05 0.35
CA ASP A 593 4.66 14.12 0.83
C ASP A 593 3.31 13.66 1.49
N PHE A 594 3.22 13.44 2.80
CA PHE A 594 2.11 12.70 3.41
C PHE A 594 1.05 13.51 4.19
N ASN A 595 0.48 14.64 3.73
CA ASN A 595 -0.76 15.17 4.36
C ASN A 595 -1.73 16.05 3.53
N GLY A 596 -1.57 16.21 2.23
CA GLY A 596 -2.39 17.15 1.45
C GLY A 596 -1.96 18.61 1.50
N ASP A 597 -0.97 18.95 2.32
CA ASP A 597 -0.45 20.29 2.54
C ASP A 597 0.86 20.56 1.76
N GLN A 598 1.35 19.53 1.05
CA GLN A 598 2.18 19.59 -0.19
C GLN A 598 3.69 19.73 0.05
N ARG A 599 4.23 18.98 1.03
CA ARG A 599 5.43 19.31 1.85
C ARG A 599 6.17 18.11 2.50
N THR A 600 7.51 18.16 2.58
CA THR A 600 8.43 17.08 3.07
C THR A 600 8.31 16.49 4.49
N ASP A 601 8.25 15.16 4.67
CA ASP A 601 7.99 14.45 5.95
C ASP A 601 8.87 13.26 6.45
N LEU A 602 9.30 13.03 7.71
CA LEU A 602 10.01 11.75 8.11
C LEU A 602 9.06 10.47 8.21
N ALA A 603 9.40 9.26 8.77
CA ALA A 603 8.53 8.00 8.89
C ALA A 603 9.03 6.76 9.79
N VAL A 604 9.68 7.00 10.93
CA VAL A 604 10.62 6.29 11.85
C VAL A 604 10.27 4.89 12.56
N ALA A 605 9.56 3.87 12.02
CA ALA A 605 8.90 2.70 12.73
C ALA A 605 9.71 1.71 13.63
N HIS A 606 9.19 1.14 14.75
CA HIS A 606 9.96 0.88 16.01
C HIS A 606 10.00 -0.52 16.75
N TYR A 607 11.16 -1.26 16.87
CA TYR A 607 11.67 -2.22 17.96
C TYR A 607 11.47 -3.77 17.97
N GLY A 608 11.86 -4.43 19.07
CA GLY A 608 11.18 -5.60 19.62
C GLY A 608 9.93 -5.16 20.36
N ASP A 609 9.96 -3.88 20.69
CA ASP A 609 9.09 -3.05 21.48
C ASP A 609 8.01 -2.30 20.69
N SER A 610 8.00 -2.34 19.36
CA SER A 610 6.79 -2.35 18.52
C SER A 610 6.04 -1.08 18.17
N THR A 611 6.15 -0.03 18.98
CA THR A 611 4.99 0.84 19.29
C THR A 611 4.89 2.17 18.55
N VAL A 612 5.75 2.49 17.58
CA VAL A 612 5.54 3.36 16.38
C VAL A 612 4.87 4.76 16.52
N SER A 613 5.53 5.86 16.11
CA SER A 613 5.05 7.29 16.20
C SER A 613 5.58 8.41 15.17
N ILE A 614 4.85 8.86 14.12
CA ILE A 614 5.02 10.00 13.10
C ILE A 614 5.59 11.35 13.62
N LEU A 615 5.50 12.52 12.96
CA LEU A 615 6.33 13.67 13.33
C LEU A 615 5.88 15.08 12.80
N LEU A 616 4.57 15.39 12.65
CA LEU A 616 4.04 16.47 11.78
C LEU A 616 4.88 17.76 11.75
N ALA A 617 5.26 18.28 10.55
CA ALA A 617 6.05 19.51 10.49
C ALA A 617 5.51 20.67 9.63
N ASN A 618 6.40 21.54 9.18
CA ASN A 618 6.06 22.92 8.84
C ASN A 618 6.37 23.25 7.39
N GLY A 619 7.56 23.01 6.85
CA GLY A 619 8.89 22.80 7.46
C GLY A 619 9.75 24.06 7.53
N ASN A 620 9.83 24.59 8.76
CA ASN A 620 10.55 25.83 9.07
C ASN A 620 11.10 26.00 10.53
N GLY A 621 10.45 25.52 11.62
CA GLY A 621 10.90 25.79 13.01
C GLY A 621 9.88 25.70 14.19
N THR A 622 9.60 24.52 14.80
CA THR A 622 8.91 24.40 16.14
C THR A 622 9.05 22.98 16.77
N PHE A 623 8.22 22.56 17.75
CA PHE A 623 8.11 21.16 18.28
C PHE A 623 6.69 20.81 18.81
N GLN A 624 6.33 19.51 18.85
CA GLN A 624 5.07 18.89 19.35
C GLN A 624 5.29 17.52 20.07
N SER A 625 4.67 16.38 19.66
CA SER A 625 4.82 15.03 20.26
C SER A 625 4.45 13.85 19.32
N GLU A 626 5.24 12.75 19.28
CA GLU A 626 5.01 11.48 18.54
C GLU A 626 4.24 10.48 19.46
N VAL A 627 3.11 9.81 19.10
CA VAL A 627 2.20 9.17 20.11
C VAL A 627 1.56 7.77 19.79
N THR A 628 2.39 6.73 19.63
CA THR A 628 2.19 5.26 19.73
C THR A 628 1.00 4.46 19.09
N TYR A 629 1.29 3.47 18.22
CA TYR A 629 0.45 2.29 17.82
C TYR A 629 1.12 0.89 18.11
N GLY A 630 1.26 -0.11 17.20
CA GLY A 630 1.88 -1.43 17.55
C GLY A 630 1.89 -2.63 16.54
N THR A 631 3.08 -3.22 16.28
CA THR A 631 3.41 -4.04 15.07
C THR A 631 3.98 -5.49 15.26
N GLY A 632 5.11 -5.88 14.64
CA GLY A 632 5.66 -7.26 14.51
C GLY A 632 7.20 -7.37 14.38
N TYR A 633 7.81 -8.31 15.14
CA TYR A 633 9.11 -8.28 15.90
C TYR A 633 10.43 -7.92 15.15
N TYR A 634 11.44 -7.31 15.86
CA TYR A 634 12.95 -6.96 15.75
C TYR A 634 13.83 -6.14 14.62
N PRO A 635 13.28 -5.52 13.54
CA PRO A 635 13.61 -4.81 12.21
C PRO A 635 14.77 -4.03 11.51
N TYR A 636 14.73 -4.20 10.13
CA TYR A 636 15.50 -3.83 8.88
C TYR A 636 14.68 -3.83 7.48
N CYS A 637 14.00 -2.79 6.91
CA CYS A 637 14.19 -2.06 5.57
C CYS A 637 13.24 -0.81 5.34
N VAL A 638 12.67 -0.46 4.17
CA VAL A 638 11.63 0.59 3.78
C VAL A 638 11.37 0.52 2.21
N THR A 639 10.53 1.30 1.48
CA THR A 639 10.37 1.51 -0.02
C THR A 639 9.36 2.69 -0.32
N THR A 640 8.76 2.93 -1.52
CA THR A 640 7.50 3.70 -1.88
C THR A 640 6.68 3.11 -3.07
N GLY A 641 5.35 2.85 -2.97
CA GLY A 641 4.26 2.81 -4.02
C GLY A 641 2.83 2.63 -3.39
N ASP A 642 1.62 2.91 -3.95
CA ASP A 642 0.26 2.92 -3.25
C ASP A 642 -0.79 1.84 -3.63
N PHE A 643 -1.48 1.07 -2.77
CA PHE A 643 -2.18 -0.20 -3.19
C PHE A 643 -3.74 -0.34 -3.12
N ASN A 644 -4.61 0.63 -3.44
CA ASN A 644 -6.05 0.28 -3.65
C ASN A 644 -6.90 1.07 -4.66
N SER A 645 -6.30 1.96 -5.43
CA SER A 645 -6.85 2.64 -6.61
C SER A 645 -7.80 3.78 -6.25
N ASP A 646 -7.37 4.68 -5.36
CA ASP A 646 -8.24 5.66 -4.70
C ASP A 646 -7.62 7.08 -4.47
N ASN A 647 -6.46 7.38 -5.08
CA ASN A 647 -5.55 8.56 -5.06
C ASN A 647 -4.67 8.74 -3.78
N LYS A 648 -3.74 7.83 -3.41
CA LYS A 648 -3.33 7.63 -1.98
C LYS A 648 -1.80 7.34 -1.62
N THR A 649 -1.31 6.35 -0.80
CA THR A 649 0.00 6.38 0.03
C THR A 649 0.46 5.13 0.95
N ASP A 650 1.74 4.67 1.12
CA ASP A 650 2.11 3.26 1.65
C ASP A 650 3.16 2.97 2.86
N LEU A 651 4.11 1.99 2.93
CA LEU A 651 4.55 1.22 4.16
C LEU A 651 4.53 -0.35 3.97
N ALA A 652 5.65 -1.11 3.88
CA ALA A 652 5.76 -2.60 3.98
C ALA A 652 6.30 -3.16 5.30
N VAL A 653 7.07 -4.29 5.32
CA VAL A 653 7.92 -4.87 6.42
C VAL A 653 8.41 -6.38 6.33
N ALA A 654 9.14 -6.86 5.29
CA ALA A 654 9.82 -8.20 5.07
C ALA A 654 11.16 -8.54 5.78
N ASN A 655 11.32 -9.62 6.56
CA ASN A 655 11.77 -9.45 7.96
C ASN A 655 12.66 -10.61 8.60
N PHE A 656 13.01 -10.65 9.92
CA PHE A 656 14.00 -11.60 10.59
C PHE A 656 13.58 -12.42 11.86
N GLY A 657 12.45 -13.16 11.89
CA GLY A 657 12.26 -14.23 12.88
C GLY A 657 10.88 -14.93 13.05
N ASP A 658 9.85 -14.76 12.18
CA ASP A 658 8.59 -15.55 12.27
C ASP A 658 7.81 -15.92 10.97
N ASN A 659 8.30 -15.55 9.78
CA ASN A 659 7.92 -16.14 8.48
C ASN A 659 6.65 -15.56 7.82
N THR A 660 6.37 -14.23 7.95
CA THR A 660 5.03 -13.63 7.63
C THR A 660 4.95 -12.44 6.62
N VAL A 661 3.79 -11.78 6.38
CA VAL A 661 3.47 -10.62 5.44
C VAL A 661 2.50 -9.64 6.13
N SER A 662 2.30 -8.38 5.71
CA SER A 662 1.73 -7.30 6.55
C SER A 662 0.89 -6.08 5.98
N ILE A 663 0.30 -6.04 4.78
CA ILE A 663 -0.30 -4.81 4.12
C ILE A 663 -1.37 -4.04 4.93
N LEU A 664 -1.61 -2.71 4.76
CA LEU A 664 -2.51 -1.80 5.53
C LEU A 664 -3.37 -0.82 4.66
N LEU A 665 -4.70 -0.87 4.56
CA LEU A 665 -5.64 -0.09 3.68
C LEU A 665 -5.48 1.49 3.56
N ALA A 666 -6.43 2.30 3.07
CA ALA A 666 -6.25 3.77 2.83
C ALA A 666 -7.05 4.86 3.61
N ASP A 667 -6.46 5.65 4.54
CA ASP A 667 -7.21 6.66 5.33
C ASP A 667 -7.07 8.06 4.72
N GLY A 668 -6.08 8.83 5.17
CA GLY A 668 -5.72 10.21 4.84
C GLY A 668 -6.64 11.28 5.38
N ASP A 669 -7.61 10.89 6.21
CA ASP A 669 -8.45 11.78 7.03
C ASP A 669 -8.07 11.69 8.53
N GLY A 670 -6.85 11.21 8.86
CA GLY A 670 -6.24 11.40 10.20
C GLY A 670 -5.66 10.18 10.94
N ILE A 671 -5.55 8.99 10.33
CA ILE A 671 -5.35 7.70 11.04
C ILE A 671 -4.41 6.72 10.27
N PHE A 672 -3.73 5.80 10.99
CA PHE A 672 -3.32 4.42 10.57
C PHE A 672 -3.82 3.40 11.64
N GLN A 673 -3.92 2.09 11.32
CA GLN A 673 -4.59 1.03 12.13
C GLN A 673 -3.99 -0.39 11.90
N SER A 674 -4.09 -1.33 12.87
CA SER A 674 -3.33 -2.62 12.87
C SER A 674 -4.07 -3.90 12.36
N GLN A 675 -3.66 -5.13 12.78
CA GLN A 675 -2.94 -6.11 11.91
C GLN A 675 -3.48 -7.56 11.63
N VAL A 676 -3.41 -8.02 10.36
CA VAL A 676 -3.48 -9.43 9.81
C VAL A 676 -2.06 -10.14 9.70
N LYS A 677 -1.79 -11.19 8.88
CA LYS A 677 -0.47 -11.80 8.45
C LYS A 677 -0.72 -13.12 7.68
N TYR A 678 0.09 -13.59 6.68
CA TYR A 678 -0.09 -14.98 6.11
C TYR A 678 1.24 -15.95 5.60
N THR A 679 2.40 -16.39 3.66
CA THR A 679 3.38 -17.30 2.81
C THR A 679 4.92 -17.57 2.98
N THR A 680 5.39 -18.61 3.71
CA THR A 680 6.79 -18.75 4.23
C THR A 680 7.96 -18.64 3.22
N GLY A 681 9.11 -18.08 3.66
CA GLY A 681 10.49 -18.07 3.10
C GLY A 681 11.53 -18.16 4.24
N ASN A 682 12.81 -17.85 4.00
CA ASN A 682 13.92 -17.93 4.98
C ASN A 682 15.10 -16.97 4.60
N SER A 683 14.97 -15.64 4.76
CA SER A 683 16.18 -14.80 4.73
C SER A 683 16.18 -13.33 4.30
N PRO A 684 15.09 -12.60 3.96
CA PRO A 684 15.25 -11.21 3.49
C PRO A 684 16.04 -10.88 2.18
N TYR A 685 17.27 -10.33 2.28
CA TYR A 685 17.88 -9.50 1.22
C TYR A 685 16.94 -8.36 0.76
N CYS A 686 16.43 -8.45 -0.47
CA CYS A 686 15.76 -7.35 -1.18
C CYS A 686 14.29 -7.04 -0.78
N VAL A 687 13.84 -5.80 -1.02
CA VAL A 687 12.43 -5.35 -1.22
C VAL A 687 12.44 -4.22 -2.29
N THR A 688 11.31 -3.79 -2.88
CA THR A 688 11.25 -3.00 -4.17
C THR A 688 9.81 -2.53 -4.49
N THR A 689 9.43 -1.93 -5.65
CA THR A 689 8.04 -1.46 -5.97
C THR A 689 7.61 -1.19 -7.46
N GLY A 690 8.39 -1.41 -8.54
CA GLY A 690 8.02 -1.05 -9.95
C GLY A 690 7.70 -2.21 -10.95
N ASP A 691 7.29 -1.97 -12.21
CA ASP A 691 6.43 -2.83 -13.11
C ASP A 691 6.64 -4.31 -13.40
N PHE A 692 6.74 -5.13 -12.37
CA PHE A 692 6.72 -6.56 -12.60
C PHE A 692 5.29 -7.00 -13.02
N ASN A 693 4.26 -6.14 -12.89
CA ASN A 693 2.86 -6.26 -13.35
C ASN A 693 2.62 -6.10 -14.87
N GLY A 694 1.86 -5.08 -15.30
CA GLY A 694 1.46 -4.84 -16.69
C GLY A 694 0.05 -4.29 -16.92
N ASP A 695 -0.84 -4.27 -15.92
CA ASP A 695 -2.08 -3.45 -15.94
C ASP A 695 -2.08 -2.42 -14.81
N HIS A 696 -0.96 -1.73 -14.64
CA HIS A 696 -0.79 -0.50 -13.85
C HIS A 696 -1.20 -0.57 -12.35
N ARG A 697 -1.24 -1.74 -11.67
CA ARG A 697 -2.00 -1.95 -10.40
C ARG A 697 -1.36 -2.77 -9.24
N THR A 698 -0.02 -2.84 -9.21
CA THR A 698 0.94 -2.86 -8.06
C THR A 698 1.18 -4.24 -7.37
N ASP A 699 2.36 -4.68 -6.85
CA ASP A 699 2.52 -6.03 -6.20
C ASP A 699 3.55 -6.29 -4.99
N LEU A 700 4.21 -7.46 -4.82
CA LEU A 700 4.67 -8.24 -3.61
C LEU A 700 6.09 -8.76 -3.20
N THR A 701 6.53 -8.24 -2.05
CA THR A 701 6.84 -9.03 -0.84
C THR A 701 6.12 -10.37 -0.64
N VAL A 702 6.56 -11.43 -1.31
CA VAL A 702 6.83 -12.68 -0.58
C VAL A 702 8.27 -13.07 -0.87
N VAL A 703 9.20 -12.60 -0.04
CA VAL A 703 10.61 -13.05 0.07
C VAL A 703 10.72 -14.55 0.43
N ASN A 704 10.34 -15.37 -0.54
CA ASN A 704 10.58 -16.81 -0.68
C ASN A 704 12.01 -17.26 -0.38
N SER A 705 12.95 -16.37 -0.72
CA SER A 705 14.22 -16.53 -1.41
C SER A 705 15.21 -17.71 -1.15
N ALA A 706 15.22 -18.32 0.03
CA ALA A 706 16.26 -19.24 0.51
C ALA A 706 15.77 -20.18 1.63
N GLU A 707 15.04 -21.28 1.33
CA GLU A 707 14.21 -22.02 2.31
C GLU A 707 14.13 -23.56 2.11
N ASN A 708 14.67 -24.13 1.02
CA ASN A 708 14.43 -25.54 0.65
C ASN A 708 13.43 -25.71 -0.53
N THR A 709 13.13 -24.62 -1.25
CA THR A 709 11.87 -24.39 -1.98
C THR A 709 12.07 -23.40 -3.17
N VAL A 710 11.08 -22.90 -3.93
CA VAL A 710 11.09 -21.75 -4.92
C VAL A 710 9.69 -21.31 -5.41
N GLY A 711 9.52 -20.07 -5.89
CA GLY A 711 8.43 -19.64 -6.77
C GLY A 711 7.37 -18.79 -6.04
N ILE A 712 7.05 -17.62 -6.60
CA ILE A 712 6.18 -16.56 -6.02
C ILE A 712 5.12 -16.12 -7.09
N LEU A 713 4.41 -14.99 -6.97
CA LEU A 713 2.99 -14.74 -7.35
C LEU A 713 2.66 -13.72 -8.48
N LEU A 714 1.55 -12.95 -8.33
CA LEU A 714 1.14 -11.76 -9.12
C LEU A 714 -0.02 -10.98 -8.45
N GLY A 715 0.04 -9.63 -8.27
CA GLY A 715 -0.89 -8.85 -7.39
C GLY A 715 -1.62 -7.57 -7.84
N ASN A 716 -2.77 -7.29 -7.19
CA ASN A 716 -3.76 -6.32 -7.63
C ASN A 716 -4.45 -5.54 -6.49
N GLY A 717 -4.50 -4.20 -6.60
CA GLY A 717 -5.33 -3.34 -5.71
C GLY A 717 -6.78 -3.82 -5.65
N ASN A 718 -7.43 -4.00 -4.49
CA ASN A 718 -7.13 -3.46 -3.15
C ASN A 718 -6.39 -4.37 -2.13
N GLY A 719 -5.18 -4.84 -2.45
CA GLY A 719 -4.14 -5.06 -1.42
C GLY A 719 -4.26 -6.36 -0.61
N ILE A 720 -4.35 -7.51 -1.28
CA ILE A 720 -4.50 -8.81 -0.59
C ILE A 720 -3.74 -9.97 -1.28
N PHE A 721 -2.55 -10.27 -0.81
CA PHE A 721 -1.55 -11.07 -1.50
C PHE A 721 -1.75 -12.61 -1.27
N ARG A 722 -1.16 -13.54 -2.05
CA ARG A 722 -1.49 -15.01 -2.06
C ARG A 722 -0.31 -16.03 -2.15
N SER A 723 -0.59 -17.34 -2.36
CA SER A 723 0.29 -18.46 -1.95
C SER A 723 -0.07 -19.89 -2.47
N GLN A 724 0.87 -20.87 -2.35
CA GLN A 724 0.67 -22.35 -2.32
C GLN A 724 0.69 -23.29 -3.60
N ILE A 725 1.57 -23.15 -4.64
CA ILE A 725 1.77 -24.16 -5.74
C ILE A 725 3.18 -24.14 -6.41
N THR A 726 3.91 -25.28 -6.59
CA THR A 726 4.96 -25.64 -7.62
C THR A 726 5.85 -26.92 -7.25
N TYR A 727 7.03 -27.20 -7.90
CA TYR A 727 7.74 -28.54 -8.03
C TYR A 727 9.31 -28.74 -7.79
N SER A 728 10.28 -28.44 -8.71
CA SER A 728 11.78 -28.55 -8.49
C SER A 728 12.75 -27.93 -9.58
N THR A 729 13.79 -27.09 -9.26
CA THR A 729 14.87 -26.52 -10.16
C THR A 729 16.24 -26.09 -9.49
N GLY A 730 16.82 -24.89 -9.78
CA GLY A 730 18.11 -24.31 -9.32
C GLY A 730 18.07 -22.76 -9.14
N ILE A 731 19.20 -22.07 -8.82
CA ILE A 731 19.19 -20.62 -8.41
C ILE A 731 20.51 -19.82 -8.28
N SER A 732 20.39 -18.50 -7.94
CA SER A 732 20.89 -17.83 -6.68
C SER A 732 19.84 -17.40 -5.58
N PRO A 733 19.25 -16.15 -5.45
CA PRO A 733 19.21 -14.90 -6.27
C PRO A 733 19.26 -13.50 -5.52
N VAL A 734 19.05 -12.30 -6.17
CA VAL A 734 18.84 -10.97 -5.47
C VAL A 734 17.82 -9.85 -5.89
N PHE A 735 18.00 -9.01 -6.94
CA PHE A 735 17.62 -7.55 -6.85
C PHE A 735 16.86 -6.86 -8.03
N VAL A 736 16.70 -5.52 -7.99
CA VAL A 736 16.10 -4.64 -9.04
C VAL A 736 16.37 -3.13 -8.96
N THR A 737 16.26 -2.41 -10.10
CA THR A 737 16.13 -0.93 -10.25
C THR A 737 15.60 -0.53 -11.66
N THR A 738 15.42 0.77 -11.95
CA THR A 738 14.57 1.40 -12.99
C THR A 738 15.27 1.93 -14.26
N SER A 739 15.05 1.30 -15.42
CA SER A 739 15.10 1.92 -16.77
C SER A 739 14.33 1.01 -17.74
N ASP A 740 14.98 0.40 -18.74
CA ASP A 740 14.51 -0.72 -19.56
C ASP A 740 15.75 -1.31 -20.25
N PHE A 741 16.25 -2.51 -19.87
CA PHE A 741 17.14 -3.39 -20.69
C PHE A 741 17.35 -2.98 -22.17
N ASN A 742 16.24 -2.90 -22.89
CA ASN A 742 16.16 -3.53 -24.19
C ASN A 742 15.38 -2.70 -25.23
N GLY A 743 14.74 -1.60 -24.82
CA GLY A 743 14.24 -0.52 -25.69
C GLY A 743 12.84 -0.70 -26.27
N ASP A 744 12.05 -1.65 -25.77
CA ASP A 744 10.64 -1.83 -26.14
C ASP A 744 9.82 -2.48 -25.00
N ASN A 745 9.77 -1.76 -23.86
CA ASN A 745 8.81 -1.89 -22.75
C ASN A 745 8.99 -3.14 -21.86
N LYS A 746 10.11 -3.21 -21.11
CA LYS A 746 10.27 -4.02 -19.87
C LYS A 746 11.58 -3.79 -19.07
N ILE A 747 11.62 -4.36 -17.86
CA ILE A 747 12.74 -4.77 -16.98
C ILE A 747 12.64 -6.32 -16.68
N ASP A 748 13.42 -6.91 -15.75
CA ASP A 748 13.45 -8.31 -15.24
C ASP A 748 14.20 -8.34 -13.87
N LEU A 749 13.95 -9.34 -13.01
CA LEU A 749 14.54 -9.48 -11.66
C LEU A 749 15.99 -9.96 -11.77
N ALA A 750 16.93 -9.31 -11.07
CA ALA A 750 18.28 -9.80 -10.81
C ALA A 750 18.26 -11.04 -9.88
N VAL A 751 17.70 -12.13 -10.39
CA VAL A 751 17.82 -13.50 -9.90
C VAL A 751 19.28 -13.98 -9.97
N SER A 752 20.17 -13.20 -10.60
CA SER A 752 21.60 -13.26 -10.34
C SER A 752 21.95 -13.19 -8.86
N ASN A 753 23.04 -13.84 -8.53
CA ASN A 753 22.76 -15.09 -7.85
C ASN A 753 22.93 -15.04 -6.31
N ALA A 754 22.47 -14.06 -5.53
CA ALA A 754 22.57 -14.04 -4.03
C ALA A 754 23.78 -13.31 -3.36
N GLY A 755 24.87 -14.00 -3.01
CA GLY A 755 26.00 -13.51 -2.14
C GLY A 755 27.41 -13.46 -2.78
N GLY A 756 28.43 -14.22 -2.36
CA GLY A 756 29.71 -14.41 -3.10
C GLY A 756 30.22 -15.83 -3.54
N SER A 757 29.82 -16.45 -4.69
CA SER A 757 30.44 -17.65 -5.40
C SER A 757 29.76 -18.15 -6.73
N THR A 758 30.36 -18.01 -7.96
CA THR A 758 30.02 -18.72 -9.28
C THR A 758 29.42 -18.07 -10.60
N VAL A 759 29.99 -17.03 -11.26
CA VAL A 759 29.45 -16.26 -12.46
C VAL A 759 29.15 -16.90 -13.86
N SER A 760 28.51 -16.09 -14.74
CA SER A 760 28.21 -16.22 -16.20
C SER A 760 27.75 -14.86 -16.82
N ILE A 761 26.93 -14.78 -17.90
CA ILE A 761 25.95 -13.69 -18.25
C ILE A 761 24.54 -14.11 -17.72
N MET A 762 23.33 -13.61 -18.08
CA MET A 762 22.09 -14.12 -17.42
C MET A 762 20.68 -14.32 -18.08
N LEU A 763 19.84 -13.32 -18.38
CA LEU A 763 18.38 -13.26 -18.78
C LEU A 763 17.50 -14.55 -18.96
N GLY A 764 16.16 -14.59 -18.72
CA GLY A 764 15.23 -15.79 -18.94
C GLY A 764 14.08 -15.92 -20.01
N ASN A 765 12.91 -15.21 -19.95
CA ASN A 765 11.64 -15.19 -20.77
C ASN A 765 10.89 -13.79 -20.80
N ARG A 766 9.55 -13.75 -20.76
CA ARG A 766 8.63 -12.64 -20.32
C ARG A 766 7.44 -13.36 -19.64
N ASN A 767 6.81 -12.81 -18.60
CA ASN A 767 5.85 -13.46 -17.66
C ASN A 767 6.41 -14.57 -16.72
N GLY A 768 7.62 -15.17 -16.98
CA GLY A 768 8.47 -16.02 -16.06
C GLY A 768 9.15 -17.39 -16.47
N ILE A 769 10.29 -17.53 -17.21
CA ILE A 769 11.02 -18.84 -17.49
C ILE A 769 12.58 -18.84 -17.76
N LEU A 770 13.46 -19.50 -16.93
CA LEU A 770 14.98 -19.54 -17.02
C LEU A 770 15.56 -20.96 -16.59
N GLN A 771 16.84 -21.40 -16.84
CA GLN A 771 17.36 -22.83 -16.67
C GLN A 771 18.49 -23.23 -15.61
N GLU A 772 19.76 -23.68 -15.93
CA GLU A 772 20.82 -24.16 -14.94
C GLU A 772 22.40 -23.91 -15.13
N GLN A 773 23.09 -23.14 -14.21
CA GLN A 773 24.45 -23.13 -13.51
C GLN A 773 25.96 -23.05 -14.09
N VAL A 774 26.87 -22.10 -13.63
CA VAL A 774 28.41 -22.05 -13.83
C VAL A 774 29.43 -21.54 -12.70
N ASN A 775 30.27 -20.44 -12.83
CA ASN A 775 31.55 -20.17 -12.03
C ASN A 775 32.27 -18.74 -12.05
N TYR A 776 32.99 -18.26 -10.99
CA TYR A 776 33.80 -16.97 -10.73
C TYR A 776 33.19 -15.72 -9.96
N SER A 777 33.73 -14.44 -9.95
CA SER A 777 34.02 -13.51 -8.76
C SER A 777 33.62 -11.97 -8.65
N THR A 778 33.71 -11.35 -7.42
CA THR A 778 33.79 -9.88 -6.97
C THR A 778 35.09 -9.70 -6.16
N GLY A 779 35.15 -9.04 -5.00
CA GLY A 779 35.78 -9.62 -3.81
C GLY A 779 34.74 -10.06 -2.79
N ALA A 780 34.07 -11.18 -3.12
CA ALA A 780 32.91 -11.77 -2.42
C ALA A 780 31.71 -10.81 -2.26
N LEU A 781 30.56 -11.32 -1.79
CA LEU A 781 29.52 -10.58 -1.04
C LEU A 781 28.20 -10.21 -1.78
N PRO A 782 28.13 -9.21 -2.68
CA PRO A 782 26.85 -8.68 -3.20
C PRO A 782 26.50 -7.23 -2.75
N TYR A 783 25.80 -6.45 -3.58
CA TYR A 783 25.48 -5.02 -3.50
C TYR A 783 24.65 -4.56 -2.27
N CYS A 784 23.44 -3.99 -2.39
CA CYS A 784 22.72 -3.54 -3.59
C CYS A 784 23.32 -2.29 -4.21
N VAL A 785 22.87 -1.90 -5.40
CA VAL A 785 23.74 -1.10 -6.26
C VAL A 785 23.02 -0.18 -7.32
N THR A 786 23.74 0.84 -7.79
CA THR A 786 23.32 2.05 -8.56
C THR A 786 22.81 1.79 -10.00
N THR A 787 22.19 2.74 -10.74
CA THR A 787 21.82 2.66 -12.19
C THR A 787 21.42 4.02 -12.85
N GLY A 788 22.14 4.54 -13.86
CA GLY A 788 21.68 5.62 -14.79
C GLY A 788 22.69 6.12 -15.88
N ASP A 789 22.20 6.92 -16.83
CA ASP A 789 22.59 7.18 -18.24
C ASP A 789 24.08 7.40 -18.80
N PHE A 790 25.07 6.47 -18.64
CA PHE A 790 26.46 6.41 -19.26
C PHE A 790 26.76 6.69 -20.78
N ASN A 791 27.99 6.38 -21.26
CA ASN A 791 28.85 7.33 -22.07
C ASN A 791 28.74 7.58 -23.61
N GLY A 792 28.10 6.79 -24.50
CA GLY A 792 28.23 7.14 -25.93
C GLY A 792 27.54 6.37 -27.08
N ASP A 793 26.60 5.47 -26.79
CA ASP A 793 25.65 4.85 -27.77
C ASP A 793 24.67 3.88 -27.07
N ASN A 794 24.13 4.30 -25.93
CA ASN A 794 22.83 3.88 -25.39
C ASN A 794 22.62 2.41 -24.90
N ARG A 795 23.68 1.59 -24.76
CA ARG A 795 23.69 0.20 -24.21
C ARG A 795 24.71 -0.05 -23.06
N ARG A 796 24.29 -0.63 -21.92
CA ARG A 796 24.39 0.02 -20.59
C ARG A 796 25.13 -0.79 -19.46
N ASP A 797 25.26 -0.30 -18.20
CA ASP A 797 26.47 -0.41 -17.32
C ASP A 797 26.41 -0.94 -15.87
N LEU A 798 27.56 -1.45 -15.37
CA LEU A 798 27.65 -2.12 -14.07
C LEU A 798 28.77 -1.62 -13.13
N ALA A 799 28.64 -2.07 -11.88
CA ALA A 799 29.59 -2.22 -10.82
C ALA A 799 29.31 -3.49 -10.03
N VAL A 800 30.33 -3.91 -9.31
CA VAL A 800 30.12 -4.22 -7.91
C VAL A 800 31.24 -3.51 -7.17
N ALA A 801 31.24 -3.64 -5.85
CA ALA A 801 32.33 -3.27 -5.00
C ALA A 801 32.17 -4.06 -3.70
N ASN A 802 32.63 -3.50 -2.58
CA ASN A 802 33.43 -4.21 -1.61
C ASN A 802 33.38 -3.63 -0.17
N SER A 803 32.59 -4.13 0.78
CA SER A 803 32.43 -3.48 2.11
C SER A 803 33.56 -3.80 3.13
N TRP A 804 34.76 -4.17 2.66
CA TRP A 804 35.88 -4.57 3.50
C TRP A 804 37.29 -4.25 2.94
N ASP A 805 37.44 -3.22 2.10
CA ASP A 805 38.32 -3.27 0.89
C ASP A 805 39.27 -2.08 0.63
N THR A 806 40.34 -2.14 -0.21
CA THR A 806 40.72 -3.11 -1.29
C THR A 806 40.85 -2.48 -2.71
N THR A 807 39.80 -1.95 -3.34
CA THR A 807 39.64 -1.84 -4.81
C THR A 807 38.50 -0.87 -5.24
N VAL A 808 37.67 -1.15 -6.26
CA VAL A 808 36.20 -0.84 -6.34
C VAL A 808 35.68 -1.84 -7.35
N GLY A 809 36.24 -1.76 -8.55
CA GLY A 809 35.53 -2.03 -9.79
C GLY A 809 35.72 -0.81 -10.68
N ILE A 810 36.00 -1.08 -11.94
CA ILE A 810 35.55 -0.32 -13.11
C ILE A 810 34.80 -1.43 -13.86
N LEU A 811 33.54 -1.24 -14.29
CA LEU A 811 32.65 -2.27 -14.87
C LEU A 811 31.76 -1.63 -16.00
N LEU A 812 32.40 -0.86 -16.92
CA LEU A 812 31.81 -0.17 -18.09
C LEU A 812 30.93 -1.09 -18.99
N GLY A 813 29.63 -0.81 -19.03
CA GLY A 813 28.50 -1.34 -19.81
C GLY A 813 28.65 -1.53 -21.31
N ASN A 814 27.94 -2.50 -21.90
CA ASN A 814 28.08 -2.73 -23.36
C ASN A 814 26.78 -3.10 -24.11
N GLY A 815 25.72 -3.50 -23.43
CA GLY A 815 24.55 -4.13 -24.02
C GLY A 815 24.63 -5.02 -25.27
N ASP A 816 25.46 -6.09 -25.22
CA ASP A 816 25.33 -7.36 -25.98
C ASP A 816 25.72 -8.49 -24.99
N GLY A 817 26.54 -9.50 -25.35
CA GLY A 817 27.44 -10.17 -24.39
C GLY A 817 28.59 -9.23 -23.98
N THR A 818 29.68 -9.60 -23.30
CA THR A 818 30.23 -10.87 -22.78
C THR A 818 31.05 -10.72 -21.45
N PHE A 819 30.91 -9.59 -20.74
CA PHE A 819 31.55 -9.17 -19.45
C PHE A 819 33.09 -8.98 -19.39
N GLN A 820 33.57 -8.03 -18.53
CA GLN A 820 34.99 -7.72 -18.22
C GLN A 820 35.23 -7.40 -16.69
N SER A 821 36.39 -6.84 -16.25
CA SER A 821 36.84 -6.97 -14.82
C SER A 821 37.93 -6.09 -14.08
N GLN A 822 39.28 -6.12 -14.37
CA GLN A 822 40.39 -5.81 -13.38
C GLN A 822 41.74 -5.07 -13.79
N VAL A 823 42.38 -4.23 -12.90
CA VAL A 823 43.78 -3.58 -12.91
C VAL A 823 44.08 -2.69 -11.62
N THR A 824 45.20 -1.91 -11.43
CA THR A 824 45.69 -1.27 -10.11
C THR A 824 46.56 0.06 -10.10
N TYR A 825 46.39 1.04 -9.14
CA TYR A 825 47.27 2.22 -8.73
C TYR A 825 47.07 2.91 -7.30
N ASP A 826 46.77 4.25 -7.09
CA ASP A 826 46.79 4.99 -5.74
C ASP A 826 46.04 6.40 -5.56
N THR A 827 44.92 6.50 -4.78
CA THR A 827 44.08 7.66 -4.26
C THR A 827 43.19 7.54 -2.95
N GLY A 828 42.21 6.61 -2.73
CA GLY A 828 41.16 6.63 -1.64
C GLY A 828 40.85 5.28 -0.88
N LYS A 829 40.83 5.17 0.46
CA LYS A 829 41.14 3.90 1.24
C LYS A 829 40.24 3.72 2.45
N TYR A 830 39.17 2.92 2.40
CA TYR A 830 38.13 2.91 3.45
C TYR A 830 36.68 3.20 2.92
N PRO A 831 36.42 4.03 1.88
CA PRO A 831 35.44 3.63 0.86
C PRO A 831 33.94 3.70 1.17
N TYR A 832 33.32 4.89 1.04
CA TYR A 832 31.87 5.13 0.96
C TYR A 832 31.30 4.69 -0.42
N ALA A 833 30.24 3.87 -0.52
CA ALA A 833 29.77 3.25 -1.77
C ALA A 833 29.43 4.12 -3.03
N VAL A 834 28.20 4.64 -3.38
CA VAL A 834 27.93 5.73 -4.43
C VAL A 834 26.51 6.19 -4.87
N THR A 835 26.30 7.40 -5.49
CA THR A 835 25.44 7.69 -6.73
C THR A 835 25.36 9.20 -7.15
N THR A 836 24.40 9.65 -8.00
CA THR A 836 24.49 10.71 -9.05
C THR A 836 23.28 11.67 -9.24
N GLY A 837 23.51 12.98 -9.40
CA GLY A 837 22.54 14.00 -9.85
C GLY A 837 23.02 15.47 -9.71
N ASP A 838 22.74 16.31 -10.72
CA ASP A 838 22.87 17.79 -10.96
C ASP A 838 24.10 18.78 -10.88
N PHE A 839 25.36 18.55 -10.47
CA PHE A 839 26.39 19.65 -10.26
C PHE A 839 26.71 20.85 -11.23
N ASN A 840 27.28 20.72 -12.43
CA ASN A 840 28.50 21.51 -12.79
C ASN A 840 28.35 22.63 -13.84
N GLY A 841 28.02 22.30 -15.09
CA GLY A 841 28.07 23.28 -16.20
C GLY A 841 28.14 22.74 -17.64
N ASP A 842 28.38 21.43 -17.84
CA ASP A 842 28.03 20.72 -19.08
C ASP A 842 27.63 19.23 -18.87
N THR A 843 26.74 18.99 -17.89
CA THR A 843 25.66 17.98 -17.96
C THR A 843 25.93 16.47 -17.98
N THR A 844 27.00 16.03 -17.35
CA THR A 844 27.34 14.61 -17.26
C THR A 844 27.42 14.20 -15.81
N THR A 845 26.73 13.15 -15.37
CA THR A 845 26.54 12.97 -13.93
C THR A 845 27.86 12.58 -13.20
N ASP A 846 27.85 12.41 -11.87
CA ASP A 846 29.01 11.95 -11.09
C ASP A 846 28.56 11.05 -9.94
N LEU A 847 29.27 11.01 -8.81
CA LEU A 847 29.14 9.90 -7.86
C LEU A 847 28.97 10.27 -6.42
N ALA A 848 28.92 9.24 -5.56
CA ALA A 848 29.14 9.12 -4.11
C ALA A 848 30.51 8.53 -3.63
N VAL A 849 31.52 8.29 -4.50
CA VAL A 849 32.72 7.47 -4.15
C VAL A 849 33.52 8.09 -3.02
N ALA A 850 33.57 7.39 -1.89
CA ALA A 850 34.08 7.91 -0.63
C ALA A 850 35.60 8.11 -0.48
N ASN A 851 35.95 8.86 0.57
CA ASN A 851 37.12 8.65 1.42
C ASN A 851 36.64 8.24 2.84
N SER A 852 35.71 7.29 2.82
CA SER A 852 34.64 6.87 3.72
C SER A 852 34.88 6.71 5.23
N GLY A 853 33.87 6.07 5.83
CA GLY A 853 33.88 5.21 7.01
C GLY A 853 34.49 5.71 8.29
N GLY A 854 34.52 7.02 8.42
CA GLY A 854 35.19 7.70 9.49
C GLY A 854 35.92 8.92 8.95
N ASN A 855 37.26 8.94 8.96
CA ASN A 855 38.02 10.18 9.17
C ASN A 855 38.17 11.23 8.03
N THR A 856 37.78 11.00 6.76
CA THR A 856 38.26 11.87 5.66
C THR A 856 37.21 12.41 4.68
N ILE A 857 37.19 13.74 4.53
CA ILE A 857 36.94 14.53 3.30
C ILE A 857 37.33 13.87 1.94
N GLY A 858 36.77 14.22 0.75
CA GLY A 858 37.16 13.55 -0.51
C GLY A 858 37.47 14.36 -1.81
N ILE A 859 36.72 15.36 -2.34
CA ILE A 859 36.95 15.89 -3.75
C ILE A 859 36.45 14.94 -4.86
N LEU A 860 35.61 15.28 -5.87
CA LEU A 860 35.32 14.39 -7.03
C LEU A 860 36.00 14.96 -8.32
N LEU A 861 37.01 15.80 -8.06
CA LEU A 861 37.80 16.62 -8.98
C LEU A 861 38.39 15.81 -10.15
N GLY A 862 37.74 15.78 -11.31
CA GLY A 862 38.01 14.99 -12.51
C GLY A 862 39.27 15.31 -13.34
N ASN A 863 39.38 14.72 -14.53
CA ASN A 863 40.50 14.91 -15.48
C ASN A 863 40.07 15.10 -16.95
N GLY A 864 38.90 14.59 -17.34
CA GLY A 864 38.46 14.40 -18.73
C GLY A 864 38.94 13.09 -19.37
N ASP A 865 38.97 11.99 -18.59
CA ASP A 865 39.70 10.74 -18.92
C ASP A 865 39.00 9.43 -18.46
N GLY A 866 37.91 9.50 -17.68
CA GLY A 866 37.24 8.37 -16.98
C GLY A 866 37.92 7.89 -15.67
N THR A 867 38.78 8.71 -14.97
CA THR A 867 39.90 8.25 -14.08
C THR A 867 40.27 8.94 -12.70
N PHE A 868 41.28 9.85 -12.62
CA PHE A 868 42.45 9.91 -11.64
C PHE A 868 42.66 10.61 -10.22
N GLN A 869 41.96 11.65 -9.68
CA GLN A 869 42.54 12.54 -8.57
C GLN A 869 42.40 12.11 -7.05
N SER A 870 42.59 12.99 -6.01
CA SER A 870 42.58 12.66 -4.53
C SER A 870 42.31 13.77 -3.42
N GLN A 871 41.31 13.61 -2.49
CA GLN A 871 41.19 13.77 -0.98
C GLN A 871 40.67 15.01 -0.08
N ILE A 872 39.68 15.91 -0.38
CA ILE A 872 39.20 17.19 0.36
C ILE A 872 38.81 17.22 1.90
N THR A 873 37.98 18.14 2.46
CA THR A 873 38.24 18.99 3.69
C THR A 873 37.30 19.08 4.95
N TYR A 874 36.05 18.57 5.10
CA TYR A 874 35.17 18.73 6.32
C TYR A 874 34.68 17.42 7.02
N ALA A 875 33.42 17.24 7.54
CA ALA A 875 32.80 15.94 8.03
C ALA A 875 31.40 15.90 8.79
N THR A 876 30.82 14.67 8.93
CA THR A 876 29.67 14.05 9.70
C THR A 876 30.26 13.21 10.87
N GLY A 877 29.65 12.15 11.38
CA GLY A 877 30.15 11.37 12.52
C GLY A 877 30.01 9.86 12.37
N ASN A 878 31.05 9.16 12.84
CA ASN A 878 31.19 7.79 13.32
C ASN A 878 30.19 6.61 13.01
N SER A 879 29.38 6.48 11.94
CA SER A 879 29.20 5.17 11.22
C SER A 879 28.53 5.02 9.78
N PRO A 880 27.95 6.03 9.06
CA PRO A 880 26.69 5.76 8.33
C PRO A 880 26.50 4.86 7.06
N TYR A 881 25.22 4.60 6.68
CA TYR A 881 24.71 3.49 5.81
C TYR A 881 23.52 3.77 4.75
N SER A 882 23.35 4.84 3.91
CA SER A 882 22.24 4.90 2.85
C SER A 882 22.36 5.74 1.54
N VAL A 883 21.33 6.53 1.09
CA VAL A 883 20.93 7.44 -0.07
C VAL A 883 20.08 6.89 -1.26
N THR A 884 18.97 7.59 -1.65
CA THR A 884 18.34 7.86 -3.02
C THR A 884 17.86 9.36 -3.04
N THR A 885 17.44 10.03 -4.13
CA THR A 885 17.43 11.54 -4.24
C THR A 885 16.46 12.32 -5.18
N SER A 886 16.07 13.56 -4.79
CA SER A 886 15.39 14.67 -5.53
C SER A 886 15.67 16.10 -4.97
N ASP A 887 15.01 17.17 -5.47
CA ASP A 887 15.34 18.63 -5.49
C ASP A 887 14.74 19.55 -4.33
N PHE A 888 15.43 19.87 -3.19
CA PHE A 888 14.76 20.29 -1.92
C PHE A 888 14.40 21.77 -1.69
N ASN A 889 13.90 22.56 -2.65
CA ASN A 889 13.63 23.98 -2.32
C ASN A 889 12.66 24.89 -3.25
N GLY A 890 12.97 25.24 -4.51
CA GLY A 890 12.17 25.96 -5.56
C GLY A 890 12.85 27.03 -6.51
N ASP A 891 13.82 26.68 -7.41
CA ASP A 891 14.70 27.52 -8.30
C ASP A 891 15.84 26.79 -9.16
N HIS A 892 16.51 25.68 -8.72
CA HIS A 892 17.03 24.49 -9.51
C HIS A 892 18.52 24.05 -9.44
N ILE A 893 18.90 23.39 -8.35
CA ILE A 893 20.19 22.74 -8.04
C ILE A 893 19.86 21.40 -7.33
N THR A 894 20.64 20.33 -7.45
CA THR A 894 20.60 19.17 -6.53
C THR A 894 21.61 19.37 -5.36
N ASP A 895 21.38 18.83 -4.16
CA ASP A 895 22.37 18.67 -3.09
C ASP A 895 22.09 17.39 -2.28
N LEU A 896 22.04 17.32 -0.94
CA LEU A 896 22.42 16.07 -0.24
C LEU A 896 21.73 15.66 1.08
N ALA A 897 21.42 14.37 1.32
CA ALA A 897 20.75 13.59 2.43
C ALA A 897 21.07 12.93 3.86
N VAL A 898 22.12 12.97 4.74
CA VAL A 898 22.53 11.95 5.82
C VAL A 898 21.43 11.17 6.65
N GLY A 899 21.81 10.23 7.48
CA GLY A 899 21.05 9.45 8.48
C GLY A 899 22.11 8.87 9.43
N ASN A 900 21.87 8.56 10.72
CA ASN A 900 23.01 8.72 11.65
C ASN A 900 22.99 8.07 13.06
N PHE A 901 22.55 6.82 13.35
CA PHE A 901 22.94 5.95 14.53
C PHE A 901 23.85 6.43 15.75
N GLY A 902 23.82 7.64 16.32
CA GLY A 902 24.05 7.79 17.77
C GLY A 902 24.83 8.97 18.36
N ASP A 903 24.69 10.23 17.91
CA ASP A 903 24.75 11.42 18.81
C ASP A 903 23.49 12.36 18.79
N SER A 904 23.63 13.66 18.53
CA SER A 904 22.83 14.75 19.15
C SER A 904 21.76 15.59 18.39
N ALA A 905 21.48 15.59 17.09
CA ALA A 905 21.77 14.60 16.07
C ALA A 905 20.72 14.63 14.93
N ILE A 906 20.67 15.67 14.06
CA ILE A 906 20.40 15.59 12.58
C ILE A 906 20.61 16.92 11.87
N GLU A 907 21.42 16.85 10.81
CA GLU A 907 22.24 17.93 10.25
C GLU A 907 22.31 17.99 8.70
N ILE A 908 21.31 18.61 8.10
CA ILE A 908 20.93 18.75 6.69
C ILE A 908 21.79 19.68 5.73
N PHE A 909 22.48 19.20 4.68
CA PHE A 909 23.53 19.99 3.98
C PHE A 909 23.13 20.73 2.69
N LEU A 910 23.25 22.06 2.81
CA LEU A 910 23.94 22.98 1.87
C LEU A 910 24.85 24.05 2.58
N GLY A 911 25.40 25.06 1.87
CA GLY A 911 26.32 26.14 2.37
C GLY A 911 26.24 27.64 1.98
N ILE A 912 27.29 28.27 1.40
CA ILE A 912 27.34 29.70 1.00
C ILE A 912 27.38 29.95 -0.54
N GLY A 913 28.21 29.24 -1.31
CA GLY A 913 28.08 29.05 -2.78
C GLY A 913 29.04 28.00 -3.37
N ASN A 914 28.58 27.01 -4.16
CA ASN A 914 29.32 25.83 -4.69
C ASN A 914 29.73 24.75 -3.66
N GLY A 915 30.10 23.54 -4.11
CA GLY A 915 30.20 22.25 -3.39
C GLY A 915 30.73 22.05 -1.93
N THR A 916 30.40 22.86 -0.86
CA THR A 916 31.11 22.76 0.49
C THR A 916 30.46 23.09 1.93
N PHE A 917 29.18 23.49 2.13
CA PHE A 917 28.29 23.59 3.36
C PHE A 917 28.21 24.92 4.25
N GLN A 918 27.41 25.20 5.34
CA GLN A 918 27.48 26.42 6.26
C GLN A 918 28.16 26.49 7.72
N SER A 919 27.85 25.73 8.82
CA SER A 919 28.66 25.48 10.09
C SER A 919 28.29 24.28 11.08
N GLN A 920 27.03 23.82 11.36
CA GLN A 920 26.55 22.41 11.70
C GLN A 920 24.99 21.97 11.94
N ARG A 921 23.89 22.79 12.02
CA ARG A 921 22.47 22.76 12.66
C ARG A 921 21.62 21.49 12.99
N THR A 922 20.59 21.70 13.85
CA THR A 922 19.71 20.71 14.57
C THR A 922 18.42 21.41 15.09
N TYR A 923 17.24 20.76 15.00
CA TYR A 923 16.01 21.06 15.78
C TYR A 923 15.68 19.90 16.78
N GLY A 924 14.49 19.24 16.81
CA GLY A 924 14.27 18.16 17.80
C GLY A 924 13.15 17.10 17.65
N THR A 925 13.44 15.81 17.92
CA THR A 925 12.54 14.63 18.06
C THR A 925 13.25 13.37 18.64
N GLY A 926 12.48 12.38 19.11
CA GLY A 926 12.63 10.91 18.91
C GLY A 926 14.02 10.21 18.97
N ARG A 927 14.15 9.04 18.30
CA ARG A 927 15.37 8.20 18.22
C ARG A 927 15.59 7.70 16.75
N PHE A 928 16.71 8.08 16.08
CA PHE A 928 17.79 7.14 15.65
C PHE A 928 18.15 6.47 14.20
N PRO A 929 17.87 6.99 12.97
CA PRO A 929 18.04 6.44 11.53
C PRO A 929 19.21 5.61 10.82
N PHE A 930 18.83 4.66 9.87
CA PHE A 930 19.50 3.97 8.65
C PHE A 930 18.76 4.17 7.28
N SER A 931 18.58 3.26 6.30
CA SER A 931 18.43 3.57 4.83
C SER A 931 17.07 4.07 4.27
N VAL A 932 17.04 4.82 3.13
CA VAL A 932 16.16 6.02 2.80
C VAL A 932 16.06 6.45 1.25
N THR A 933 14.97 7.12 0.70
CA THR A 933 14.67 7.31 -0.78
C THR A 933 14.24 8.65 -1.52
N THR A 934 12.96 8.94 -1.92
CA THR A 934 12.50 9.83 -3.07
C THR A 934 10.94 9.95 -3.31
N GLY A 935 10.36 11.09 -3.78
CA GLY A 935 9.01 11.12 -4.47
C GLY A 935 8.12 12.41 -4.39
N ASP A 936 6.79 12.29 -4.49
CA ASP A 936 5.75 13.29 -4.05
C ASP A 936 4.43 12.56 -3.66
N PHE A 937 4.13 12.43 -2.36
CA PHE A 937 3.02 11.63 -1.83
C PHE A 937 1.64 12.34 -1.78
N ASN A 938 1.50 13.60 -2.27
CA ASN A 938 0.20 14.11 -2.74
C ASN A 938 0.26 15.29 -3.73
N GLY A 939 1.08 16.31 -3.51
CA GLY A 939 1.52 17.26 -4.52
C GLY A 939 0.72 18.54 -4.74
N ASP A 940 1.39 19.69 -4.52
CA ASP A 940 1.71 20.68 -5.58
C ASP A 940 3.27 20.76 -5.73
N HIS A 941 3.94 19.63 -5.45
CA HIS A 941 5.22 19.25 -6.07
C HIS A 941 6.51 19.75 -5.41
N ARG A 942 6.49 19.75 -4.08
CA ARG A 942 7.69 19.54 -3.26
C ARG A 942 8.01 18.02 -3.26
N SER A 943 9.28 17.61 -3.21
CA SER A 943 9.77 16.27 -3.56
C SER A 943 10.01 15.33 -2.36
N ASP A 944 9.05 14.95 -1.58
CA ASP A 944 9.14 15.15 -0.11
C ASP A 944 10.06 14.24 0.85
N LEU A 945 9.73 13.78 2.10
CA LEU A 945 10.60 12.89 3.00
C LEU A 945 9.94 11.57 3.45
N ALA A 946 10.64 10.68 4.17
CA ALA A 946 10.07 9.68 5.07
C ALA A 946 11.13 9.12 6.06
N VAL A 947 10.87 8.08 6.88
CA VAL A 947 11.78 7.27 7.74
C VAL A 947 11.34 5.79 7.94
N ALA A 948 12.05 5.01 8.76
CA ALA A 948 11.62 3.80 9.52
C ALA A 948 12.69 3.51 10.63
N ASN A 949 12.59 2.73 11.74
CA ASN A 949 13.64 2.78 12.83
C ASN A 949 13.57 1.90 14.13
N PHE A 950 14.59 1.16 14.62
CA PHE A 950 14.65 0.30 15.86
C PHE A 950 14.27 0.73 17.32
N GLY A 951 13.06 1.26 17.69
CA GLY A 951 12.73 1.61 19.10
C GLY A 951 11.36 1.26 19.78
N ASP A 952 10.91 2.03 20.80
CA ASP A 952 9.56 1.98 21.42
C ASP A 952 8.58 3.07 20.91
N GLY A 953 8.90 4.37 21.02
CA GLY A 953 8.17 5.50 20.36
C GLY A 953 8.17 5.51 18.81
N THR A 954 8.86 6.47 18.20
CA THR A 954 8.92 6.90 16.78
C THR A 954 8.43 6.02 15.59
N VAL A 955 7.89 6.73 14.60
CA VAL A 955 7.42 6.42 13.23
C VAL A 955 7.26 7.65 12.32
N GLY A 956 7.70 8.88 12.64
CA GLY A 956 8.19 9.94 11.69
C GLY A 956 7.53 11.01 10.73
N ILE A 957 6.32 11.09 10.17
CA ILE A 957 5.91 12.09 9.10
C ILE A 957 5.99 13.58 9.55
N LEU A 958 6.81 14.45 8.90
CA LEU A 958 7.42 15.76 9.31
C LEU A 958 7.43 16.95 8.25
N PHE A 959 6.33 17.46 7.68
CA PHE A 959 6.20 18.44 6.55
C PHE A 959 7.29 19.56 6.30
N GLY A 960 7.64 19.87 5.04
CA GLY A 960 8.66 20.83 4.51
C GLY A 960 8.13 22.10 3.82
N ASN A 961 8.58 23.33 4.08
CA ASN A 961 7.82 24.56 3.77
C ASN A 961 8.24 25.35 2.52
N ASP A 962 7.60 26.52 2.40
CA ASP A 962 7.99 27.67 1.59
C ASP A 962 9.17 28.55 2.15
N ASP A 963 9.59 28.40 3.43
CA ASP A 963 10.45 29.37 4.15
C ASP A 963 11.72 28.81 4.87
N ARG A 964 12.18 27.63 4.47
CA ARG A 964 13.60 27.23 4.53
C ARG A 964 14.17 26.68 5.87
N THR A 965 13.44 25.88 6.70
CA THR A 965 13.97 25.19 7.94
C THR A 965 13.04 24.02 8.49
N PHE A 966 12.81 23.60 9.78
CA PHE A 966 11.84 22.48 10.18
C PHE A 966 11.21 22.35 11.62
N GLN A 967 10.16 21.49 11.80
CA GLN A 967 9.33 21.24 13.03
C GLN A 967 9.14 19.73 13.37
N SER A 968 8.28 19.32 14.33
CA SER A 968 8.20 17.92 14.82
C SER A 968 7.01 17.41 15.73
N GLN A 969 6.26 16.36 15.36
CA GLN A 969 5.55 15.35 16.25
C GLN A 969 4.19 14.62 15.75
N VAL A 970 3.94 13.25 15.66
CA VAL A 970 2.59 12.47 15.66
C VAL A 970 2.61 10.86 15.58
N THR A 971 1.67 10.06 14.98
CA THR A 971 1.60 8.53 15.00
C THR A 971 1.13 7.71 13.74
N TYR A 972 1.80 6.59 13.29
CA TYR A 972 1.43 5.57 12.21
C TYR A 972 1.89 4.08 12.55
N ASP A 973 1.74 3.03 11.69
CA ASP A 973 1.90 1.58 12.04
C ASP A 973 2.43 0.61 10.90
N THR A 974 3.34 -0.35 11.18
CA THR A 974 3.88 -1.38 10.21
C THR A 974 4.31 -2.76 10.80
N GLY A 975 5.59 -2.86 11.15
CA GLY A 975 6.47 -3.91 11.64
C GLY A 975 7.64 -3.15 12.29
N LYS A 976 8.31 -3.69 13.30
CA LYS A 976 8.97 -2.81 14.28
C LYS A 976 10.47 -2.69 14.18
N ALA A 977 11.03 -1.56 13.71
CA ALA A 977 12.47 -1.21 13.62
C ALA A 977 13.20 -0.87 12.27
N PRO A 978 12.59 -0.72 11.07
CA PRO A 978 13.24 -0.98 9.75
C PRO A 978 14.50 -0.20 9.27
N ILE A 979 15.06 -0.44 8.04
CA ILE A 979 16.35 0.04 7.41
C ILE A 979 16.58 0.46 5.88
N SER A 980 15.77 0.46 4.78
CA SER A 980 16.25 0.71 3.35
C SER A 980 15.20 0.63 2.19
N VAL A 981 15.17 1.44 1.09
CA VAL A 981 13.94 1.89 0.32
C VAL A 981 14.12 2.52 -1.12
N ALA A 982 13.12 2.46 -2.05
CA ALA A 982 12.91 3.20 -3.35
C ALA A 982 11.47 3.02 -3.97
N THR A 983 11.09 3.60 -5.14
CA THR A 983 9.77 4.29 -5.43
C THR A 983 8.76 3.84 -6.55
N ALA A 984 7.43 4.11 -6.41
CA ALA A 984 6.32 3.81 -7.37
C ALA A 984 4.86 4.31 -7.00
N ASP A 985 3.82 3.63 -7.54
CA ASP A 985 2.32 3.81 -7.48
C ASP A 985 1.66 2.39 -7.58
N PHE A 986 1.21 1.73 -6.48
CA PHE A 986 0.69 0.34 -6.49
C PHE A 986 -0.74 0.14 -7.02
N ASN A 987 -1.35 1.13 -7.65
CA ASN A 987 -2.76 0.99 -7.96
C ASN A 987 -3.24 1.85 -9.14
N GLY A 988 -2.33 2.58 -9.77
CA GLY A 988 -2.57 3.40 -10.95
C GLY A 988 -3.40 4.63 -10.65
N ASP A 989 -3.24 5.24 -9.46
CA ASP A 989 -4.01 6.42 -9.03
C ASP A 989 -3.20 7.72 -8.93
N HIS A 990 -1.88 7.63 -9.08
CA HIS A 990 -0.96 8.75 -9.26
C HIS A 990 -0.79 9.66 -8.04
N ARG A 991 -0.62 9.06 -6.87
CA ARG A 991 0.25 9.62 -5.81
C ARG A 991 1.47 8.71 -5.61
N THR A 992 2.37 9.13 -4.73
CA THR A 992 3.53 8.35 -4.26
C THR A 992 3.36 8.04 -2.74
N ASP A 993 4.32 7.39 -2.05
CA ASP A 993 4.04 6.35 -1.04
C ASP A 993 5.07 5.92 0.04
N LEU A 994 4.98 4.72 0.65
CA LEU A 994 6.15 3.97 1.19
C LEU A 994 6.12 2.45 0.79
N VAL A 995 7.10 1.61 1.13
CA VAL A 995 6.96 0.19 1.55
C VAL A 995 8.06 -0.14 2.58
N VAL A 996 8.36 -1.40 2.95
CA VAL A 996 9.39 -1.83 3.92
C VAL A 996 9.86 -3.30 3.87
N ALA A 997 11.09 -3.55 4.33
CA ALA A 997 11.53 -4.81 4.93
C ALA A 997 11.59 -4.75 6.51
N ASN A 998 12.03 -5.74 7.29
CA ASN A 998 11.96 -5.70 8.77
C ASN A 998 13.02 -6.65 9.46
N SER A 999 12.93 -7.42 10.57
CA SER A 999 14.11 -8.10 11.24
C SER A 999 13.84 -8.86 12.57
N GLY A 1000 12.68 -9.49 12.74
CA GLY A 1000 12.32 -10.36 13.88
C GLY A 1000 11.06 -11.22 13.70
N GLU A 1001 10.23 -10.99 12.67
CA GLU A 1001 8.94 -11.67 12.40
C GLU A 1001 8.76 -12.14 10.92
N ASN A 1002 9.77 -11.95 10.08
CA ASN A 1002 9.76 -12.20 8.62
C ASN A 1002 8.65 -11.69 7.66
N THR A 1003 7.50 -11.17 8.15
CA THR A 1003 6.88 -9.84 7.85
C THR A 1003 6.57 -9.42 6.37
N VAL A 1004 5.75 -8.38 6.06
CA VAL A 1004 5.85 -7.48 4.85
C VAL A 1004 4.59 -6.75 4.44
N SER A 1005 4.45 -5.50 4.87
CA SER A 1005 3.30 -4.69 4.54
C SER A 1005 3.17 -4.26 3.07
N ILE A 1006 2.41 -3.20 2.90
CA ILE A 1006 2.14 -2.32 1.78
C ILE A 1006 0.94 -1.51 2.30
N LEU A 1007 0.98 -0.20 2.50
CA LEU A 1007 -0.14 0.60 3.02
C LEU A 1007 -0.81 1.48 1.95
N LEU A 1008 -1.90 2.22 2.24
CA LEU A 1008 -2.63 2.82 1.11
C LEU A 1008 -3.26 4.25 1.19
N GLY A 1009 -2.91 5.16 2.13
CA GLY A 1009 -2.86 6.65 2.01
C GLY A 1009 -4.03 7.63 1.88
N ASN A 1010 -3.78 8.93 1.53
CA ASN A 1010 -4.69 9.87 0.78
C ASN A 1010 -4.12 11.24 0.30
N LYS A 1011 -4.92 11.96 -0.51
CA LYS A 1011 -4.79 13.40 -0.88
C LYS A 1011 -4.82 14.43 0.27
N TYR A 1012 -5.05 14.00 1.50
CA TYR A 1012 -4.71 14.66 2.77
C TYR A 1012 -3.82 13.78 3.67
N GLY A 1013 -3.04 12.91 3.04
CA GLY A 1013 -1.99 12.01 3.55
C GLY A 1013 -2.08 11.51 4.99
N THR A 1014 -2.50 10.25 5.10
CA THR A 1014 -2.43 9.27 6.22
C THR A 1014 -2.98 7.97 5.61
N PHE A 1015 -2.75 6.77 6.13
CA PHE A 1015 -2.94 5.50 5.40
C PHE A 1015 -3.78 4.51 6.32
N ARG A 1016 -4.82 3.72 5.92
CA ARG A 1016 -5.85 3.00 6.81
C ARG A 1016 -5.29 1.83 7.65
N THR A 1017 -5.30 0.56 7.17
CA THR A 1017 -5.44 -0.63 8.07
C THR A 1017 -4.91 -2.00 7.65
N GLN A 1018 -4.20 -2.67 8.56
CA GLN A 1018 -3.59 -4.01 8.56
C GLN A 1018 -4.25 -5.29 7.91
N VAL A 1019 -4.20 -5.62 6.60
CA VAL A 1019 -4.77 -6.82 5.88
C VAL A 1019 -3.82 -7.99 5.39
N LYS A 1020 -2.50 -7.84 5.24
CA LYS A 1020 -1.39 -8.85 5.46
C LYS A 1020 -1.40 -10.42 5.03
N TYR A 1021 -0.58 -11.01 4.10
CA TYR A 1021 -0.62 -12.50 3.69
C TYR A 1021 0.69 -13.37 3.27
N PRO A 1022 1.18 -14.52 3.88
CA PRO A 1022 3.06 -14.76 5.00
C PRO A 1022 4.46 -14.60 4.21
N THR A 1023 5.71 -14.68 4.79
CA THR A 1023 7.09 -14.74 4.12
C THR A 1023 8.43 -15.10 4.92
N GLY A 1024 9.60 -14.38 4.87
CA GLY A 1024 11.09 -14.70 5.14
C GLY A 1024 11.56 -15.49 6.41
N ASN A 1025 12.69 -15.52 7.19
CA ASN A 1025 14.14 -15.24 7.57
C ASN A 1025 14.96 -13.89 7.94
N SER A 1026 15.52 -12.96 7.11
CA SER A 1026 16.56 -11.91 7.52
C SER A 1026 16.96 -10.76 6.53
N PRO A 1027 16.52 -9.49 6.55
CA PRO A 1027 16.54 -8.54 5.39
C PRO A 1027 17.56 -7.36 5.29
N TYR A 1028 17.64 -6.85 4.04
CA TYR A 1028 18.73 -6.19 3.30
C TYR A 1028 18.43 -4.77 2.72
N SER A 1029 18.04 -4.60 1.43
CA SER A 1029 17.98 -3.27 0.70
C SER A 1029 17.09 -3.22 -0.59
N VAL A 1030 17.07 -2.11 -1.39
CA VAL A 1030 15.98 -1.79 -2.39
C VAL A 1030 16.33 -0.99 -3.69
N THR A 1031 15.60 -1.17 -4.83
CA THR A 1031 15.11 -0.18 -5.87
C THR A 1031 14.16 -0.84 -6.95
N THR A 1032 13.41 -0.13 -7.84
CA THR A 1032 11.97 -0.41 -8.20
C THR A 1032 11.45 -0.37 -9.69
N GLY A 1033 11.59 -1.41 -10.56
CA GLY A 1033 11.01 -1.41 -11.97
C GLY A 1033 10.83 -2.70 -12.83
N ASP A 1034 9.73 -2.77 -13.61
CA ASP A 1034 9.33 -3.40 -14.93
C ASP A 1034 9.38 -4.93 -15.34
N PHE A 1035 9.30 -5.96 -14.50
CA PHE A 1035 9.46 -7.37 -14.96
C PHE A 1035 8.35 -8.11 -15.76
N ASN A 1036 7.06 -7.73 -15.86
CA ASN A 1036 6.17 -8.37 -16.86
C ASN A 1036 5.27 -7.50 -17.77
N GLY A 1037 5.19 -6.20 -17.52
CA GLY A 1037 5.04 -5.15 -18.53
C GLY A 1037 3.68 -4.99 -19.21
N ASP A 1038 3.25 -3.72 -19.33
CA ASP A 1038 2.35 -3.08 -20.33
C ASP A 1038 1.60 -1.77 -19.85
N ASN A 1039 1.87 -1.02 -18.75
CA ASN A 1039 2.96 -1.04 -17.74
C ASN A 1039 2.66 -0.31 -16.38
N GLY A 1040 2.57 -1.02 -15.24
CA GLY A 1040 2.78 -0.49 -13.86
C GLY A 1040 2.38 -1.48 -12.74
N THR A 1041 3.02 -1.64 -11.59
CA THR A 1041 4.39 -1.47 -11.06
C THR A 1041 4.73 -2.85 -10.28
N ASP A 1042 5.53 -3.08 -9.18
CA ASP A 1042 5.68 -4.39 -8.36
C ASP A 1042 6.90 -4.48 -7.37
N ILE A 1043 6.85 -5.34 -6.35
CA ILE A 1043 8.02 -6.06 -5.81
C ILE A 1043 8.03 -7.59 -5.94
N ALA A 1044 9.21 -8.19 -6.14
CA ALA A 1044 9.49 -9.61 -6.08
C ALA A 1044 10.98 -9.93 -5.82
N VAL A 1045 11.30 -10.73 -4.78
CA VAL A 1045 12.60 -10.60 -4.06
C VAL A 1045 13.01 -11.79 -3.16
N VAL A 1046 14.17 -11.69 -2.50
CA VAL A 1046 15.04 -12.84 -2.20
C VAL A 1046 15.20 -13.22 -0.72
N ASN A 1047 16.39 -13.64 -0.21
CA ASN A 1047 16.62 -14.10 1.19
C ASN A 1047 18.07 -13.94 1.77
N TYR A 1048 18.62 -14.89 2.58
CA TYR A 1048 19.90 -14.96 3.36
C TYR A 1048 19.98 -16.23 4.25
N GLY A 1049 19.47 -17.38 3.77
CA GLY A 1049 19.22 -18.59 4.57
C GLY A 1049 19.62 -19.89 3.88
N ASP A 1050 18.68 -20.62 3.29
CA ASP A 1050 18.90 -21.92 2.65
C ASP A 1050 18.05 -22.22 1.39
N ASN A 1051 18.34 -21.57 0.25
CA ASN A 1051 17.99 -21.97 -1.14
C ASN A 1051 16.52 -21.79 -1.68
N THR A 1052 16.18 -20.71 -2.45
CA THR A 1052 14.98 -20.61 -3.37
C THR A 1052 15.03 -19.91 -4.77
N VAL A 1053 14.91 -18.59 -4.98
CA VAL A 1053 14.21 -17.88 -6.12
C VAL A 1053 12.70 -17.90 -6.04
N VAL A 1054 12.09 -16.82 -6.52
CA VAL A 1054 10.73 -16.38 -6.21
C VAL A 1054 10.49 -15.07 -7.01
N ILE A 1055 9.36 -14.93 -7.74
CA ILE A 1055 8.97 -13.74 -8.56
C ILE A 1055 7.43 -13.45 -8.39
N PHE A 1056 6.84 -12.25 -8.12
CA PHE A 1056 5.37 -12.02 -7.81
C PHE A 1056 4.61 -11.05 -8.75
N LEU A 1057 4.75 -11.26 -10.05
CA LEU A 1057 4.51 -10.36 -11.19
C LEU A 1057 3.05 -9.96 -11.58
N GLY A 1058 2.33 -9.28 -10.69
CA GLY A 1058 1.23 -8.32 -10.91
C GLY A 1058 -0.03 -8.59 -11.71
N VAL A 1059 -1.13 -7.94 -11.33
CA VAL A 1059 -2.46 -8.03 -11.98
C VAL A 1059 -3.35 -6.79 -11.76
N CYS A 1060 -4.57 -6.87 -12.35
CA CYS A 1060 -5.82 -6.31 -11.83
C CYS A 1060 -6.85 -7.40 -11.53
N ASP A 1061 -7.86 -7.14 -10.69
CA ASP A 1061 -9.22 -7.67 -10.93
C ASP A 1061 -10.11 -6.55 -11.49
#